data_AF-A0A6B3IVV8-F1
#
_entry.id   AF-A0A6B3IVV8-F1
#
_cell.length_a   1.000
_cell.length_b   1.000
_cell.length_c   1.000
_cell.angle_alpha   90.00
_cell.angle_beta   90.00
_cell.angle_gamma   90.00
#
_symmetry.space_group_name_H-M   'P 1'
#
loop_
_entity.id
_entity.type
_entity.pdbx_description
1 polymer ?
#
loop_
_entity_poly.entity_id
_entity_poly.type
_entity_poly.pdbx_seq_one_letter_code
_entity_poly.pdbx_strand_id
1 'polypeptide(L)'
;GVRSLLLPYNLIRQEVATPLTGRGHALLDDGTLVLLRDSPDEPARVHPLQRWQTPYVSDTYAASRPAGTGPLARTGNADLVRGISDCLALAHGVRDMTPTTAVYGQLAADCGRAQDRYHWLSDPELGSLAEPLGELRATAQQVLAEFTAVQELTRRAADALEETSTRITALVRRVRGEVPESAAAWVQRLTELRQAQGHLATIGEMRYADGERIAELSARTEDDIASAAQRAVSFLAREDAFDGYHEDIAGLVADAGAPATARDASAVTDRLAAMTDGLATVTDVVAGLEIGDATVRTSILERIAEVLGGANRARATLEARRRELLSKEGRAEFAAEFALLGQAVTGALAAAESPEACDDQLARLMLQLENLESRFAEFDDFLAELAGRRSEVYEAFSARKQTLQDERARRAERLAGSAQRVLETIGRRLAALDDLDAVHTYFASDPMVAKVRRTADELRELGDPVRAEELDGRLKAARQEAGRALRDRSELYADGGSVIKLGRHRFAVNTQPFDLTLVPAGERLAFALTGTDYRAPVTDPAFEATRPYWEQLLPSESAAVYRGEHLAARLLAEQGAERLAALTDDELTQLVGESAAEAYDEGYTRGVHDEDATAILRALLRLYAEAGLLRHEPAARAAAQLFWAYGTDEALRTSWTRRAVSLARARDTFGLAPAIAVLQEEWASAIGGFGGGAPADAV
;
A
#
# COMPACT_ATOMS: atom_id res chain seq x y z
N GLY A 1 -11.49 96.96 -52.65
CA GLY A 1 -11.99 96.66 -51.29
C GLY A 1 -11.81 95.18 -51.05
N VAL A 2 -11.18 94.81 -49.93
CA VAL A 2 -10.76 93.42 -49.66
C VAL A 2 -12.00 92.52 -49.55
N ARG A 3 -12.06 91.44 -50.34
CA ARG A 3 -13.05 90.37 -50.21
C ARG A 3 -12.56 89.36 -49.18
N SER A 4 -13.44 88.90 -48.29
CA SER A 4 -13.18 87.87 -47.29
C SER A 4 -13.81 86.55 -47.73
N LEU A 5 -13.05 85.46 -47.64
CA LEU A 5 -13.51 84.09 -47.86
C LEU A 5 -13.29 83.31 -46.57
N LEU A 6 -14.37 82.81 -45.96
CA LEU A 6 -14.29 81.92 -44.80
C LEU A 6 -14.52 80.49 -45.25
N LEU A 7 -13.62 79.60 -44.83
CA LEU A 7 -13.64 78.18 -45.15
C LEU A 7 -13.82 77.39 -43.84
N PRO A 8 -15.07 77.09 -43.44
CA PRO A 8 -15.31 76.33 -42.21
C PRO A 8 -14.77 74.90 -42.39
N TYR A 9 -13.72 74.54 -41.66
CA TYR A 9 -13.15 73.20 -41.74
C TYR A 9 -13.78 72.29 -40.68
N ASN A 10 -14.29 71.13 -41.11
CA ASN A 10 -14.82 70.11 -40.22
C ASN A 10 -13.72 69.11 -39.88
N LEU A 11 -13.20 69.15 -38.65
CA LEU A 11 -12.11 68.28 -38.20
C LEU A 11 -12.49 66.78 -38.17
N ILE A 12 -13.76 66.43 -38.02
CA ILE A 12 -14.23 65.04 -38.01
C ILE A 12 -14.24 64.48 -39.43
N ARG A 13 -14.85 65.22 -40.37
CA ARG A 13 -14.92 64.81 -41.78
C ARG A 13 -13.63 65.10 -42.56
N GLN A 14 -12.75 65.91 -41.99
CA GLN A 14 -11.54 66.44 -42.64
C GLN A 14 -11.83 67.19 -43.96
N GLU A 15 -13.01 67.80 -44.06
CA GLU A 15 -13.52 68.45 -45.26
C GLU A 15 -13.81 69.94 -45.00
N VAL A 16 -13.60 70.77 -46.02
CA VAL A 16 -14.03 72.18 -46.02
C VAL A 16 -15.51 72.24 -46.34
N ALA A 17 -16.33 72.75 -45.42
CA ALA A 17 -17.75 73.00 -45.66
C ALA A 17 -17.94 74.16 -46.65
N THR A 18 -19.19 74.40 -47.10
CA THR A 18 -19.52 75.42 -48.10
C THR A 18 -18.87 76.77 -47.77
N PRO A 19 -17.97 77.29 -48.64
CA PRO A 19 -17.28 78.55 -48.41
C PRO A 19 -18.24 79.74 -48.25
N LEU A 20 -17.97 80.60 -47.28
CA LEU A 20 -18.74 81.83 -47.06
C LEU A 20 -17.97 83.04 -47.62
N THR A 21 -18.51 83.65 -48.66
CA THR A 21 -17.93 84.82 -49.34
C THR A 21 -18.59 86.13 -48.88
N GLY A 22 -17.78 87.14 -48.55
CA GLY A 22 -18.26 88.46 -48.17
C GLY A 22 -17.19 89.54 -48.30
N ARG A 23 -17.48 90.77 -47.87
CA ARG A 23 -16.48 91.86 -47.80
C ARG A 23 -15.83 91.99 -46.42
N GLY A 24 -16.49 91.49 -45.39
CA GLY A 24 -16.00 91.50 -44.02
C GLY A 24 -16.86 90.62 -43.15
N HIS A 25 -16.35 90.22 -42.00
CA HIS A 25 -17.08 89.40 -41.05
C HIS A 25 -16.77 89.82 -39.62
N ALA A 26 -17.68 89.51 -38.70
CA ALA A 26 -17.47 89.57 -37.27
C ALA A 26 -17.99 88.28 -36.67
N LEU A 27 -17.15 87.60 -35.88
CA LEU A 27 -17.54 86.45 -35.07
C LEU A 27 -17.65 86.92 -33.63
N LEU A 28 -18.85 86.82 -33.05
CA LEU A 28 -19.09 87.13 -31.66
C LEU A 28 -18.68 85.96 -30.77
N ASP A 29 -18.39 86.24 -29.50
CA ASP A 29 -18.01 85.25 -28.49
C ASP A 29 -19.00 84.07 -28.39
N ASP A 30 -20.27 84.33 -28.66
CA ASP A 30 -21.35 83.34 -28.63
C ASP A 30 -21.47 82.46 -29.88
N GLY A 31 -20.52 82.60 -30.82
CA GLY A 31 -20.51 81.87 -32.09
C GLY A 31 -21.43 82.47 -33.15
N THR A 32 -22.06 83.61 -32.90
CA THR A 32 -22.80 84.34 -33.93
C THR A 32 -21.82 84.95 -34.92
N LEU A 33 -21.82 84.44 -36.16
CA LEU A 33 -21.05 84.99 -37.27
C LEU A 33 -21.92 85.94 -38.09
N VAL A 34 -21.53 87.20 -38.17
CA VAL A 34 -22.14 88.19 -39.04
C VAL A 34 -21.24 88.42 -40.24
N LEU A 35 -21.76 88.16 -41.44
CA LEU A 35 -21.05 88.31 -42.71
C LEU A 35 -21.66 89.46 -43.50
N LEU A 36 -20.82 90.43 -43.87
CA LEU A 36 -21.20 91.46 -44.82
C LEU A 36 -21.17 90.87 -46.23
N ARG A 37 -22.36 90.69 -46.83
CA ARG A 37 -22.44 90.08 -48.17
C ARG A 37 -21.75 90.99 -49.19
N ASP A 38 -21.05 90.35 -50.11
CA ASP A 38 -20.54 91.04 -51.28
C ASP A 38 -21.70 91.29 -52.25
N SER A 39 -22.26 92.50 -52.23
CA SER A 39 -23.23 92.94 -53.23
C SER A 39 -22.48 93.53 -54.43
N PRO A 40 -22.73 93.03 -55.66
CA PRO A 40 -22.03 93.49 -56.85
C PRO A 40 -22.43 94.93 -57.24
N ASP A 41 -21.41 95.79 -57.27
CA ASP A 41 -21.17 96.87 -58.24
C ASP A 41 -21.81 98.27 -58.19
N GLU A 42 -22.32 98.77 -57.06
CA GLU A 42 -22.37 100.25 -56.82
C GLU A 42 -22.20 100.60 -55.32
N PRO A 43 -21.60 101.75 -54.96
CA PRO A 43 -21.58 102.24 -53.58
C PRO A 43 -23.02 102.46 -53.05
N ALA A 44 -23.50 101.55 -52.20
CA ALA A 44 -24.83 101.62 -51.60
C ALA A 44 -24.78 102.20 -50.18
N ARG A 45 -25.81 102.97 -49.79
CA ARG A 45 -25.96 103.45 -48.39
C ARG A 45 -26.42 102.36 -47.42
N VAL A 46 -26.98 101.27 -47.94
CA VAL A 46 -27.50 100.14 -47.16
C VAL A 46 -26.73 98.89 -47.58
N HIS A 47 -26.17 98.20 -46.60
CA HIS A 47 -25.38 96.99 -46.82
C HIS A 47 -26.05 95.78 -46.16
N PRO A 48 -26.36 94.70 -46.91
CA PRO A 48 -26.98 93.51 -46.35
C PRO A 48 -25.98 92.71 -45.51
N LEU A 49 -26.35 92.42 -44.27
CA LEU A 49 -25.65 91.52 -43.36
C LEU A 49 -26.37 90.17 -43.28
N GLN A 50 -25.62 89.07 -43.30
CA GLN A 50 -26.12 87.74 -42.98
C GLN A 50 -25.63 87.32 -41.61
N ARG A 51 -26.54 86.81 -40.78
CA ARG A 51 -26.22 86.25 -39.47
C ARG A 51 -26.31 84.73 -39.54
N TRP A 52 -25.24 84.06 -39.10
CA TRP A 52 -25.15 82.62 -38.93
C TRP A 52 -24.92 82.30 -37.45
N GLN A 53 -25.54 81.24 -36.96
CA GLN A 53 -25.12 80.63 -35.70
C GLN A 53 -24.07 79.58 -36.03
N THR A 54 -22.85 79.74 -35.54
CA THR A 54 -21.73 78.83 -35.82
C THR A 54 -21.25 78.13 -34.55
N PRO A 55 -20.57 76.98 -34.65
CA PRO A 55 -19.98 76.31 -33.49
C PRO A 55 -18.69 76.99 -32.99
N TYR A 56 -18.22 78.04 -33.66
CA TYR A 56 -16.97 78.74 -33.33
C TYR A 56 -17.20 79.78 -32.22
N VAL A 57 -17.33 79.31 -30.99
CA VAL A 57 -17.48 80.16 -29.79
C VAL A 57 -16.10 80.50 -29.19
N SER A 58 -16.00 81.58 -28.43
CA SER A 58 -14.78 81.87 -27.67
C SER A 58 -14.68 81.00 -26.41
N ASP A 59 -13.45 80.78 -25.93
CA ASP A 59 -13.21 79.93 -24.74
C ASP A 59 -13.94 80.45 -23.50
N THR A 60 -13.98 81.78 -23.33
CA THR A 60 -14.70 82.44 -22.23
C THR A 60 -16.20 82.16 -22.31
N TYR A 61 -16.79 82.19 -23.51
CA TYR A 61 -18.20 81.89 -23.71
C TYR A 61 -18.51 80.41 -23.47
N ALA A 62 -17.69 79.51 -24.02
CA ALA A 62 -17.80 78.07 -23.81
C ALA A 62 -17.75 77.70 -22.32
N ALA A 63 -16.81 78.31 -21.56
CA ALA A 63 -16.65 78.08 -20.12
C ALA A 63 -17.81 78.65 -19.27
N SER A 64 -18.53 79.66 -19.78
CA SER A 64 -19.68 80.26 -19.08
C SER A 64 -20.98 79.44 -19.20
N ARG A 65 -21.02 78.44 -20.09
CA ARG A 65 -22.18 77.55 -20.26
C ARG A 65 -22.17 76.48 -19.16
N PRO A 66 -23.35 76.03 -18.67
CA PRO A 66 -23.42 74.93 -17.72
C PRO A 66 -22.72 73.70 -18.30
N ALA A 67 -21.74 73.15 -17.58
CA ALA A 67 -21.13 71.89 -17.98
C ALA A 67 -22.22 70.82 -17.99
N GLY A 68 -22.44 70.18 -19.14
CA GLY A 68 -23.31 69.01 -19.21
C GLY A 68 -22.76 67.91 -18.30
N THR A 69 -23.64 67.13 -17.68
CA THR A 69 -23.24 66.01 -16.79
C THR A 69 -23.14 64.68 -17.52
N GLY A 70 -23.42 64.66 -18.83
CA GLY A 70 -23.43 63.45 -19.65
C GLY A 70 -22.03 62.94 -20.02
N PRO A 71 -21.93 61.69 -20.51
CA PRO A 71 -20.66 61.01 -20.80
C PRO A 71 -19.78 61.77 -21.80
N LEU A 72 -20.40 62.34 -22.85
CA LEU A 72 -19.71 63.16 -23.86
C LEU A 72 -19.07 64.43 -23.27
N ALA A 73 -19.69 65.02 -22.25
CA ALA A 73 -19.17 66.21 -21.60
C ALA A 73 -17.96 65.90 -20.70
N ARG A 74 -17.88 64.68 -20.13
CA ARG A 74 -16.72 64.23 -19.32
C ARG A 74 -15.45 64.08 -20.16
N THR A 75 -15.56 63.57 -21.38
CA THR A 75 -14.44 63.36 -22.31
C THR A 75 -13.94 64.68 -22.92
N GLY A 76 -14.85 65.60 -23.19
CA GLY A 76 -14.55 66.90 -23.79
C GLY A 76 -14.52 66.88 -25.32
N ASN A 77 -15.03 67.95 -25.94
CA ASN A 77 -15.26 68.03 -27.38
C ASN A 77 -13.97 67.85 -28.22
N ALA A 78 -12.84 68.41 -27.77
CA ALA A 78 -11.58 68.32 -28.51
C ALA A 78 -11.06 66.88 -28.61
N ASP A 79 -11.22 66.07 -27.55
CA ASP A 79 -10.76 64.69 -27.55
C ASP A 79 -11.71 63.76 -28.32
N LEU A 80 -13.03 64.02 -28.24
CA LEU A 80 -14.04 63.35 -29.06
C LEU A 80 -13.81 63.60 -30.56
N VAL A 81 -13.63 64.86 -30.97
CA VAL A 81 -13.40 65.22 -32.37
C VAL A 81 -12.14 64.53 -32.93
N ARG A 82 -11.05 64.51 -32.15
CA ARG A 82 -9.80 63.84 -32.55
C ARG A 82 -9.99 62.33 -32.68
N GLY A 83 -10.57 61.67 -31.68
CA GLY A 83 -10.76 60.22 -31.72
C GLY A 83 -11.71 59.76 -32.82
N ILE A 84 -12.81 60.49 -33.07
CA ILE A 84 -13.73 60.17 -34.18
C ILE A 84 -13.03 60.37 -35.53
N SER A 85 -12.22 61.43 -35.68
CA SER A 85 -11.46 61.68 -36.91
C SER A 85 -10.45 60.56 -37.20
N ASP A 86 -9.70 60.11 -36.19
CA ASP A 86 -8.73 59.00 -36.32
C ASP A 86 -9.44 57.67 -36.68
N CYS A 87 -10.58 57.37 -36.04
CA CYS A 87 -11.38 56.19 -36.38
C CYS A 87 -11.96 56.24 -37.81
N LEU A 88 -12.42 57.40 -38.27
CA LEU A 88 -12.91 57.57 -39.64
C LEU A 88 -11.78 57.48 -40.67
N ALA A 89 -10.59 58.00 -40.35
CA ALA A 89 -9.41 57.86 -41.22
C ALA A 89 -9.02 56.38 -41.40
N LEU A 90 -9.06 55.59 -40.32
CA LEU A 90 -8.86 54.14 -40.38
C LEU A 90 -9.94 53.45 -41.23
N ALA A 91 -11.22 53.79 -41.02
CA ALA A 91 -12.33 53.21 -41.77
C ALA A 91 -12.27 53.54 -43.28
N HIS A 92 -11.86 54.75 -43.66
CA HIS A 92 -11.64 55.12 -45.05
C HIS A 92 -10.40 54.48 -45.64
N GLY A 93 -9.29 54.41 -44.88
CA GLY A 93 -8.04 53.81 -45.33
C GLY A 93 -8.20 52.36 -45.79
N VAL A 94 -9.08 51.59 -45.14
CA VAL A 94 -9.38 50.20 -45.51
C VAL A 94 -10.13 50.08 -46.85
N ARG A 95 -10.91 51.08 -47.25
CA ARG A 95 -11.70 51.03 -48.48
C ARG A 95 -10.88 51.29 -49.74
N ASP A 96 -9.85 52.12 -49.62
CA ASP A 96 -9.05 52.61 -50.76
C ASP A 96 -7.61 52.09 -50.76
N MET A 97 -7.31 51.03 -49.99
CA MET A 97 -5.94 50.49 -49.87
C MET A 97 -5.55 49.49 -50.96
N THR A 98 -4.29 49.54 -51.39
CA THR A 98 -3.66 48.47 -52.16
C THR A 98 -3.13 47.39 -51.20
N PRO A 99 -3.57 46.12 -51.30
CA PRO A 99 -3.24 45.08 -50.34
C PRO A 99 -1.77 44.68 -50.44
N THR A 100 -0.97 45.06 -49.45
CA THR A 100 0.43 44.63 -49.28
C THR A 100 0.69 44.32 -47.81
N THR A 101 1.70 43.49 -47.52
CA THR A 101 2.11 43.18 -46.14
C THR A 101 2.46 44.45 -45.35
N ALA A 102 3.17 45.40 -45.96
CA ALA A 102 3.48 46.68 -45.35
C ALA A 102 2.23 47.47 -44.96
N VAL A 103 1.22 47.49 -45.83
CA VAL A 103 -0.04 48.23 -45.59
C VAL A 103 -0.87 47.57 -44.48
N TYR A 104 -1.02 46.25 -44.46
CA TYR A 104 -1.73 45.57 -43.36
C TYR A 104 -0.99 45.70 -42.02
N GLY A 105 0.36 45.70 -42.04
CA GLY A 105 1.17 45.91 -40.85
C GLY A 105 0.98 47.31 -40.28
N GLN A 106 0.97 48.31 -41.15
CA GLN A 106 0.70 49.68 -40.79
C GLN A 106 -0.73 49.85 -40.24
N LEU A 107 -1.73 49.26 -40.89
CA LEU A 107 -3.13 49.30 -40.45
C LEU A 107 -3.33 48.73 -39.05
N ALA A 108 -2.74 47.55 -38.75
CA ALA A 108 -2.81 46.96 -37.43
C ALA A 108 -2.16 47.84 -36.35
N ALA A 109 -1.05 48.50 -36.70
CA ALA A 109 -0.35 49.42 -35.82
C ALA A 109 -1.14 50.72 -35.57
N ASP A 110 -1.77 51.29 -36.61
CA ASP A 110 -2.63 52.47 -36.50
C ASP A 110 -3.88 52.20 -35.65
N CYS A 111 -4.50 51.03 -35.79
CA CYS A 111 -5.63 50.61 -34.94
C CYS A 111 -5.23 50.54 -33.45
N GLY A 112 -4.04 49.96 -33.16
CA GLY A 112 -3.51 49.92 -31.80
C GLY A 112 -3.25 51.31 -31.22
N ARG A 113 -2.62 52.20 -32.00
CA ARG A 113 -2.39 53.59 -31.58
C ARG A 113 -3.67 54.35 -31.26
N ALA A 114 -4.73 54.15 -32.04
CA ALA A 114 -6.03 54.76 -31.78
C ALA A 114 -6.67 54.25 -30.48
N GLN A 115 -6.61 52.93 -30.21
CA GLN A 115 -7.08 52.34 -28.95
C GLN A 115 -6.32 52.89 -27.74
N ASP A 116 -4.99 52.97 -27.81
CA ASP A 116 -4.15 53.43 -26.71
C ASP A 116 -4.34 54.93 -26.42
N ARG A 117 -4.60 55.73 -27.45
CA ARG A 117 -4.67 57.19 -27.35
C ARG A 117 -6.00 57.70 -26.79
N TYR A 118 -7.10 56.99 -27.02
CA TYR A 118 -8.45 57.44 -26.68
C TYR A 118 -9.14 56.45 -25.75
N HIS A 119 -8.97 56.61 -24.44
CA HIS A 119 -9.51 55.69 -23.43
C HIS A 119 -11.03 55.55 -23.48
N TRP A 120 -11.73 56.56 -24.01
CA TRP A 120 -13.19 56.60 -24.08
C TRP A 120 -13.77 55.71 -25.18
N LEU A 121 -12.95 55.23 -26.13
CA LEU A 121 -13.42 54.31 -27.18
C LEU A 121 -13.97 53.00 -26.59
N SER A 122 -13.55 52.63 -25.38
CA SER A 122 -14.01 51.45 -24.66
C SER A 122 -15.20 51.73 -23.72
N ASP A 123 -15.67 52.98 -23.61
CA ASP A 123 -16.79 53.34 -22.74
C ASP A 123 -18.14 52.90 -23.37
N PRO A 124 -18.91 52.00 -22.73
CA PRO A 124 -20.20 51.54 -23.24
C PRO A 124 -21.22 52.67 -23.39
N GLU A 125 -21.14 53.72 -22.57
CA GLU A 125 -22.04 54.88 -22.66
C GLU A 125 -21.78 55.74 -23.91
N LEU A 126 -20.64 55.51 -24.58
CA LEU A 126 -20.20 56.21 -25.79
C LEU A 126 -20.17 55.31 -27.04
N GLY A 127 -20.74 54.09 -26.95
CA GLY A 127 -20.96 53.20 -28.08
C GLY A 127 -19.83 52.21 -28.38
N SER A 128 -18.87 52.01 -27.46
CA SER A 128 -17.85 50.93 -27.51
C SER A 128 -17.09 50.79 -28.84
N LEU A 129 -16.65 51.89 -29.46
CA LEU A 129 -15.91 51.88 -30.73
C LEU A 129 -14.59 51.08 -30.68
N ALA A 130 -14.09 50.73 -29.50
CA ALA A 130 -12.93 49.85 -29.32
C ALA A 130 -13.17 48.44 -29.91
N GLU A 131 -14.41 47.94 -29.90
CA GLU A 131 -14.77 46.61 -30.44
C GLU A 131 -14.54 46.51 -31.96
N PRO A 132 -15.20 47.32 -32.83
CA PRO A 132 -14.98 47.24 -34.27
C PRO A 132 -13.53 47.59 -34.68
N LEU A 133 -12.86 48.45 -33.90
CA LEU A 133 -11.45 48.77 -34.10
C LEU A 133 -10.54 47.57 -33.78
N GLY A 134 -10.90 46.78 -32.77
CA GLY A 134 -10.25 45.52 -32.42
C GLY A 134 -10.45 44.45 -33.50
N GLU A 135 -11.66 44.31 -34.02
CA GLU A 135 -11.96 43.39 -35.13
C GLU A 135 -11.16 43.72 -36.39
N LEU A 136 -11.05 45.00 -36.73
CA LEU A 136 -10.25 45.46 -37.88
C LEU A 136 -8.77 45.11 -37.70
N ARG A 137 -8.22 45.35 -36.50
CA ARG A 137 -6.83 44.99 -36.15
C ARG A 137 -6.59 43.48 -36.25
N ALA A 138 -7.48 42.67 -35.67
CA ALA A 138 -7.37 41.23 -35.68
C ALA A 138 -7.39 40.67 -37.12
N THR A 139 -8.29 41.19 -37.96
CA THR A 139 -8.39 40.80 -39.37
C THR A 139 -7.12 41.16 -40.13
N ALA A 140 -6.57 42.36 -39.94
CA ALA A 140 -5.31 42.76 -40.58
C ALA A 140 -4.13 41.85 -40.16
N GLN A 141 -4.06 41.47 -38.88
CA GLN A 141 -3.05 40.54 -38.36
C GLN A 141 -3.22 39.12 -38.92
N GLN A 142 -4.45 38.65 -39.07
CA GLN A 142 -4.72 37.34 -39.68
C GLN A 142 -4.28 37.31 -41.15
N VAL A 143 -4.60 38.35 -41.92
CA VAL A 143 -4.15 38.46 -43.33
C VAL A 143 -2.62 38.48 -43.43
N LEU A 144 -1.93 39.18 -42.54
CA LEU A 144 -0.46 39.16 -42.46
C LEU A 144 0.11 37.77 -42.18
N ALA A 145 -0.49 37.05 -41.24
CA ALA A 145 -0.08 35.69 -40.90
C ALA A 145 -0.24 34.77 -42.12
N GLU A 146 -1.36 34.86 -42.84
CA GLU A 146 -1.59 34.08 -44.07
C GLU A 146 -0.58 34.42 -45.17
N PHE A 147 -0.30 35.71 -45.43
CA PHE A 147 0.74 36.09 -46.41
C PHE A 147 2.11 35.52 -46.07
N THR A 148 2.48 35.58 -44.78
CA THR A 148 3.76 35.04 -44.30
C THR A 148 3.81 33.51 -44.44
N ALA A 149 2.70 32.84 -44.11
CA ALA A 149 2.58 31.38 -44.24
C ALA A 149 2.70 30.94 -45.70
N VAL A 150 2.06 31.64 -46.64
CA VAL A 150 2.18 31.35 -48.08
C VAL A 150 3.62 31.53 -48.54
N GLN A 151 4.29 32.64 -48.20
CA GLN A 151 5.69 32.86 -48.58
C GLN A 151 6.64 31.77 -48.05
N GLU A 152 6.45 31.36 -46.80
CA GLU A 152 7.27 30.32 -46.18
C GLU A 152 7.01 28.94 -46.80
N LEU A 153 5.77 28.59 -47.11
CA LEU A 153 5.43 27.34 -47.79
C LEU A 153 6.00 27.30 -49.22
N THR A 154 5.88 28.40 -49.97
CA THR A 154 6.46 28.52 -51.31
C THR A 154 7.98 28.36 -51.28
N ARG A 155 8.66 29.02 -50.32
CA ARG A 155 10.11 28.91 -50.15
C ARG A 155 10.54 27.47 -49.83
N ARG A 156 9.84 26.80 -48.90
CA ARG A 156 10.13 25.40 -48.55
C ARG A 156 9.97 24.46 -49.74
N ALA A 157 8.93 24.64 -50.55
CA ALA A 157 8.73 23.84 -51.75
C ALA A 157 9.84 24.06 -52.79
N ALA A 158 10.29 25.31 -52.96
CA ALA A 158 11.41 25.64 -53.85
C ALA A 158 12.74 25.05 -53.37
N ASP A 159 13.05 25.17 -52.08
CA ASP A 159 14.29 24.62 -51.50
C ASP A 159 14.35 23.09 -51.64
N ALA A 160 13.24 22.39 -51.37
CA ALA A 160 13.14 20.94 -51.51
C ALA A 160 13.31 20.47 -52.98
N LEU A 161 12.74 21.24 -53.92
CA LEU A 161 12.89 20.98 -55.35
C LEU A 161 14.34 21.13 -55.82
N GLU A 162 15.05 22.18 -55.36
CA GLU A 162 16.44 22.43 -55.74
C GLU A 162 17.40 21.37 -55.16
N GLU A 163 17.19 20.97 -53.89
CA GLU A 163 17.95 19.89 -53.26
C GLU A 163 17.79 18.57 -54.04
N THR A 164 16.55 18.23 -54.39
CA THR A 164 16.24 16.99 -55.12
C THR A 164 16.79 17.02 -56.54
N SER A 165 16.70 18.16 -57.23
CA SER A 165 17.30 18.40 -58.54
C SER A 165 18.82 18.18 -58.51
N THR A 166 19.50 18.68 -57.48
CA THR A 166 20.95 18.49 -57.27
C THR A 166 21.28 17.02 -57.06
N ARG A 167 20.50 16.31 -56.22
CA ARG A 167 20.67 14.88 -55.95
C ARG A 167 20.48 14.04 -57.22
N ILE A 168 19.42 14.27 -57.98
CA ILE A 168 19.16 13.58 -59.26
C ILE A 168 20.33 13.81 -60.22
N THR A 169 20.80 15.06 -60.35
CA THR A 169 21.94 15.39 -61.22
C THR A 169 23.21 14.63 -60.83
N ALA A 170 23.50 14.49 -59.54
CA ALA A 170 24.65 13.73 -59.05
C ALA A 170 24.51 12.22 -59.34
N LEU A 171 23.33 11.65 -59.10
CA LEU A 171 23.05 10.24 -59.37
C LEU A 171 23.18 9.93 -60.87
N VAL A 172 22.58 10.75 -61.74
CA VAL A 172 22.66 10.62 -63.19
C VAL A 172 24.11 10.68 -63.68
N ARG A 173 24.91 11.63 -63.17
CA ARG A 173 26.35 11.71 -63.51
C ARG A 173 27.11 10.45 -63.13
N ARG A 174 26.88 9.91 -61.93
CA ARG A 174 27.51 8.67 -61.46
C ARG A 174 27.12 7.49 -62.33
N VAL A 175 25.83 7.34 -62.61
CA VAL A 175 25.30 6.25 -63.45
C VAL A 175 25.85 6.34 -64.88
N ARG A 176 25.98 7.53 -65.47
CA ARG A 176 26.54 7.70 -66.83
C ARG A 176 28.05 7.53 -66.89
N GLY A 177 28.80 7.95 -65.87
CA GLY A 177 30.27 8.01 -65.88
C GLY A 177 31.00 6.75 -65.38
N GLU A 178 30.38 5.96 -64.53
CA GLU A 178 30.99 4.76 -63.94
C GLU A 178 30.23 3.50 -64.34
N VAL A 179 30.94 2.45 -64.75
CA VAL A 179 30.34 1.12 -65.00
C VAL A 179 30.45 0.32 -63.71
N PRO A 180 29.34 -0.04 -63.04
CA PRO A 180 29.33 -0.92 -61.88
C PRO A 180 29.93 -2.30 -62.20
N GLU A 181 30.69 -2.84 -61.26
CA GLU A 181 31.37 -4.14 -61.40
C GLU A 181 30.51 -5.34 -60.95
N SER A 182 29.37 -5.10 -60.28
CA SER A 182 28.49 -6.15 -59.75
C SER A 182 27.01 -5.88 -60.00
N ALA A 183 26.21 -6.95 -59.99
CA ALA A 183 24.75 -6.87 -60.09
C ALA A 183 24.15 -6.02 -58.95
N ALA A 184 24.66 -6.16 -57.72
CA ALA A 184 24.24 -5.37 -56.57
C ALA A 184 24.47 -3.86 -56.78
N ALA A 185 25.61 -3.49 -57.36
CA ALA A 185 25.95 -2.08 -57.61
C ALA A 185 25.10 -1.47 -58.74
N TRP A 186 24.73 -2.26 -59.75
CA TRP A 186 23.75 -1.84 -60.76
C TRP A 186 22.37 -1.56 -60.16
N VAL A 187 21.93 -2.45 -59.27
CA VAL A 187 20.62 -2.39 -58.62
C VAL A 187 20.56 -1.20 -57.68
N GLN A 188 21.55 -1.03 -56.80
CA GLN A 188 21.61 0.11 -55.89
C GLN A 188 21.47 1.44 -56.64
N ARG A 189 22.18 1.61 -57.76
CA ARG A 189 22.11 2.83 -58.56
C ARG A 189 20.73 3.08 -59.19
N LEU A 190 20.05 2.02 -59.64
CA LEU A 190 18.69 2.10 -60.19
C LEU A 190 17.67 2.39 -59.08
N THR A 191 17.85 1.79 -57.90
CA THR A 191 17.04 2.07 -56.71
C THR A 191 17.19 3.52 -56.27
N GLU A 192 18.41 4.03 -56.17
CA GLU A 192 18.68 5.43 -55.80
C GLU A 192 18.02 6.42 -56.78
N LEU A 193 18.05 6.13 -58.09
CA LEU A 193 17.38 6.95 -59.11
C LEU A 193 15.84 6.87 -59.00
N ARG A 194 15.26 5.67 -58.85
CA ARG A 194 13.80 5.51 -58.65
C ARG A 194 13.32 6.16 -57.35
N GLN A 195 14.08 6.06 -56.27
CA GLN A 195 13.76 6.74 -55.01
C GLN A 195 13.79 8.26 -55.19
N ALA A 196 14.77 8.80 -55.90
CA ALA A 196 14.83 10.23 -56.20
C ALA A 196 13.64 10.67 -57.10
N GLN A 197 13.24 9.84 -58.07
CA GLN A 197 12.04 10.06 -58.88
C GLN A 197 10.76 10.05 -58.03
N GLY A 198 10.60 9.06 -57.13
CA GLY A 198 9.46 8.99 -56.21
C GLY A 198 9.40 10.16 -55.23
N HIS A 199 10.55 10.61 -54.73
CA HIS A 199 10.62 11.80 -53.88
C HIS A 199 10.19 13.07 -54.63
N LEU A 200 10.49 13.18 -55.92
CA LEU A 200 10.02 14.28 -56.76
C LEU A 200 8.48 14.32 -56.86
N ALA A 201 7.83 13.15 -56.91
CA ALA A 201 6.37 13.06 -56.85
C ALA A 201 5.81 13.55 -55.50
N THR A 202 6.47 13.21 -54.38
CA THR A 202 6.12 13.72 -53.05
C THR A 202 6.23 15.25 -52.96
N ILE A 203 7.28 15.83 -53.56
CA ILE A 203 7.42 17.30 -53.63
C ILE A 203 6.29 17.90 -54.46
N GLY A 204 5.82 17.20 -55.50
CA GLY A 204 4.65 17.60 -56.29
C GLY A 204 3.34 17.70 -55.49
N GLU A 205 3.23 17.02 -54.35
CA GLU A 205 2.08 17.13 -53.45
C GLU A 205 2.17 18.34 -52.49
N MET A 206 3.32 19.03 -52.43
CA MET A 206 3.49 20.21 -51.59
C MET A 206 2.69 21.40 -52.12
N ARG A 207 1.98 22.08 -51.22
CA ARG A 207 1.22 23.29 -51.54
C ARG A 207 2.18 24.40 -52.00
N TYR A 208 1.89 25.00 -53.17
CA TYR A 208 2.71 26.02 -53.84
C TYR A 208 4.00 25.51 -54.52
N ALA A 209 4.14 24.20 -54.74
CA ALA A 209 5.24 23.64 -55.54
C ALA A 209 5.14 24.05 -57.02
N ASP A 210 6.31 24.16 -57.67
CA ASP A 210 6.42 24.42 -59.11
C ASP A 210 6.15 23.13 -59.91
N GLY A 211 4.88 22.90 -60.24
CA GLY A 211 4.44 21.70 -60.94
C GLY A 211 5.03 21.55 -62.36
N GLU A 212 5.29 22.64 -63.07
CA GLU A 212 5.88 22.58 -64.42
C GLU A 212 7.33 22.10 -64.34
N ARG A 213 8.11 22.64 -63.39
CA ARG A 213 9.51 22.24 -63.21
C ARG A 213 9.64 20.80 -62.71
N ILE A 214 8.74 20.36 -61.84
CA ILE A 214 8.68 18.97 -61.36
C ILE A 214 8.37 18.01 -62.50
N ALA A 215 7.40 18.33 -63.37
CA ALA A 215 7.07 17.49 -64.52
C ALA A 215 8.26 17.34 -65.49
N GLU A 216 8.99 18.43 -65.77
CA GLU A 216 10.20 18.40 -66.61
C GLU A 216 11.30 17.52 -66.01
N LEU A 217 11.58 17.67 -64.71
CA LEU A 217 12.58 16.87 -64.00
C LEU A 217 12.19 15.39 -63.92
N SER A 218 10.91 15.07 -63.71
CA SER A 218 10.38 13.71 -63.73
C SER A 218 10.63 13.02 -65.06
N ALA A 219 10.25 13.64 -66.18
CA ALA A 219 10.41 13.06 -67.51
C ALA A 219 11.89 12.79 -67.84
N ARG A 220 12.78 13.74 -67.51
CA ARG A 220 14.23 13.55 -67.71
C ARG A 220 14.80 12.42 -66.85
N THR A 221 14.35 12.31 -65.60
CA THR A 221 14.79 11.24 -64.69
C THR A 221 14.30 9.88 -65.16
N GLU A 222 13.10 9.81 -65.72
CA GLU A 222 12.55 8.59 -66.33
C GLU A 222 13.38 8.12 -67.53
N ASP A 223 13.77 9.03 -68.43
CA ASP A 223 14.69 8.72 -69.53
C ASP A 223 16.05 8.21 -69.03
N ASP A 224 16.59 8.83 -67.98
CA ASP A 224 17.85 8.42 -67.35
C ASP A 224 17.75 7.02 -66.71
N ILE A 225 16.63 6.72 -66.04
CA ILE A 225 16.35 5.39 -65.47
C ILE A 225 16.24 4.35 -66.59
N ALA A 226 15.52 4.65 -67.67
CA ALA A 226 15.37 3.73 -68.81
C ALA A 226 16.73 3.41 -69.45
N SER A 227 17.57 4.43 -69.67
CA SER A 227 18.93 4.26 -70.19
C SER A 227 19.82 3.42 -69.25
N ALA A 228 19.77 3.71 -67.94
CA ALA A 228 20.52 2.98 -66.95
C ALA A 228 20.08 1.50 -66.86
N ALA A 229 18.78 1.25 -66.93
CA ALA A 229 18.18 -0.06 -66.82
C ALA A 229 18.50 -0.95 -68.03
N GLN A 230 18.54 -0.39 -69.24
CA GLN A 230 18.98 -1.11 -70.44
C GLN A 230 20.42 -1.64 -70.29
N ARG A 231 21.33 -0.83 -69.75
CA ARG A 231 22.73 -1.25 -69.51
C ARG A 231 22.83 -2.29 -68.39
N ALA A 232 22.00 -2.15 -67.35
CA ALA A 232 21.94 -3.14 -66.27
C ALA A 232 21.46 -4.50 -66.80
N VAL A 233 20.45 -4.55 -67.68
CA VAL A 233 20.02 -5.81 -68.32
C VAL A 233 21.14 -6.44 -69.12
N SER A 234 21.91 -5.66 -69.88
CA SER A 234 23.07 -6.19 -70.61
C SER A 234 24.15 -6.79 -69.70
N PHE A 235 24.29 -6.27 -68.47
CA PHE A 235 25.18 -6.85 -67.46
C PHE A 235 24.58 -8.10 -66.81
N LEU A 236 23.32 -8.04 -66.35
CA LEU A 236 22.61 -9.13 -65.66
C LEU A 236 22.36 -10.36 -66.53
N ALA A 237 22.36 -10.19 -67.86
CA ALA A 237 22.23 -11.30 -68.81
C ALA A 237 23.45 -12.23 -68.84
N ARG A 238 24.62 -11.78 -68.34
CA ARG A 238 25.84 -12.61 -68.30
C ARG A 238 25.66 -13.78 -67.33
N GLU A 239 26.32 -14.90 -67.61
CA GLU A 239 26.25 -16.10 -66.77
C GLU A 239 26.87 -15.91 -65.39
N ASP A 240 27.90 -15.06 -65.28
CA ASP A 240 28.67 -14.76 -64.06
C ASP A 240 28.08 -13.62 -63.22
N ALA A 241 26.99 -12.99 -63.66
CA ALA A 241 26.48 -11.75 -63.07
C ALA A 241 26.02 -11.89 -61.60
N PHE A 242 25.67 -13.11 -61.18
CA PHE A 242 25.15 -13.42 -59.84
C PHE A 242 26.12 -14.25 -58.98
N ASP A 243 27.33 -14.57 -59.46
CA ASP A 243 28.30 -15.40 -58.74
C ASP A 243 28.63 -14.84 -57.35
N GLY A 244 28.78 -13.52 -57.23
CA GLY A 244 28.99 -12.85 -55.93
C GLY A 244 27.83 -13.04 -54.95
N TYR A 245 26.58 -13.09 -55.43
CA TYR A 245 25.42 -13.40 -54.56
C TYR A 245 25.41 -14.87 -54.12
N HIS A 246 25.87 -15.79 -54.97
CA HIS A 246 26.01 -17.19 -54.59
C HIS A 246 27.09 -17.40 -53.52
N GLU A 247 28.22 -16.68 -53.61
CA GLU A 247 29.27 -16.67 -52.58
C GLU A 247 28.77 -16.07 -51.26
N ASP A 248 28.08 -14.92 -51.31
CA ASP A 248 27.51 -14.26 -50.13
C ASP A 248 26.47 -15.15 -49.43
N ILE A 249 25.61 -15.85 -50.18
CA ILE A 249 24.67 -16.83 -49.62
C ILE A 249 25.39 -17.98 -48.94
N ALA A 250 26.44 -18.53 -49.55
CA ALA A 250 27.19 -19.62 -48.95
C ALA A 250 27.82 -19.20 -47.61
N GLY A 251 28.34 -17.97 -47.53
CA GLY A 251 28.81 -17.36 -46.29
C GLY A 251 27.68 -17.19 -45.27
N LEU A 252 26.54 -16.63 -45.68
CA LEU A 252 25.39 -16.40 -44.79
C LEU A 252 24.76 -17.70 -44.26
N VAL A 253 24.78 -18.80 -45.03
CA VAL A 253 24.35 -20.13 -44.55
C VAL A 253 25.28 -20.65 -43.45
N ALA A 254 26.59 -20.47 -43.59
CA ALA A 254 27.55 -20.85 -42.56
C ALA A 254 27.39 -19.97 -41.30
N ASP A 255 27.25 -18.67 -41.50
CA ASP A 255 27.04 -17.70 -40.43
C ASP A 255 25.69 -17.88 -39.71
N ALA A 256 24.68 -18.44 -40.37
CA ALA A 256 23.36 -18.71 -39.78
C ALA A 256 23.38 -19.81 -38.70
N GLY A 257 24.35 -20.73 -38.75
CA GLY A 257 24.50 -21.80 -37.75
C GLY A 257 25.44 -21.47 -36.59
N ALA A 258 26.29 -20.46 -36.75
CA ALA A 258 27.32 -20.07 -35.79
C ALA A 258 26.89 -19.26 -34.54
N PRO A 259 25.75 -18.53 -34.49
CA PRO A 259 25.47 -17.64 -33.37
C PRO A 259 25.41 -18.39 -32.04
N ALA A 260 26.07 -17.81 -31.03
CA ALA A 260 26.10 -18.31 -29.66
C ALA A 260 25.02 -17.66 -28.79
N THR A 261 24.55 -16.47 -29.16
CA THR A 261 23.48 -15.74 -28.45
C THR A 261 22.39 -15.27 -29.40
N ALA A 262 21.17 -15.04 -28.88
CA ALA A 262 20.06 -14.49 -29.70
C ALA A 262 20.38 -13.10 -30.27
N ARG A 263 21.26 -12.33 -29.60
CA ARG A 263 21.75 -11.04 -30.07
C ARG A 263 22.67 -11.18 -31.29
N ASP A 264 23.55 -12.17 -31.29
CA ASP A 264 24.45 -12.43 -32.43
C ASP A 264 23.66 -12.84 -33.69
N ALA A 265 22.51 -13.48 -33.50
CA ALA A 265 21.61 -13.84 -34.60
C ALA A 265 20.94 -12.62 -35.26
N SER A 266 20.83 -11.47 -34.59
CA SER A 266 20.20 -10.28 -35.17
C SER A 266 21.06 -9.67 -36.29
N ALA A 267 22.38 -9.64 -36.12
CA ALA A 267 23.30 -9.10 -37.12
C ALA A 267 23.26 -9.90 -38.44
N VAL A 268 23.12 -11.23 -38.36
CA VAL A 268 22.95 -12.11 -39.53
C VAL A 268 21.56 -11.93 -40.14
N THR A 269 20.53 -11.68 -39.32
CA THR A 269 19.16 -11.38 -39.76
C THR A 269 19.12 -10.11 -40.62
N ASP A 270 19.77 -9.04 -40.16
CA ASP A 270 19.79 -7.75 -40.86
C ASP A 270 20.51 -7.85 -42.21
N ARG A 271 21.62 -8.61 -42.28
CA ARG A 271 22.32 -8.90 -43.54
C ARG A 271 21.47 -9.70 -44.52
N LEU A 272 20.76 -10.73 -44.04
CA LEU A 272 19.82 -11.52 -44.85
C LEU A 272 18.66 -10.67 -45.38
N ALA A 273 18.11 -9.78 -44.55
CA ALA A 273 17.05 -8.86 -44.95
C ALA A 273 17.54 -7.90 -46.04
N ALA A 274 18.68 -7.25 -45.83
CA ALA A 274 19.27 -6.33 -46.82
C ALA A 274 19.55 -7.01 -48.17
N MET A 275 20.03 -8.26 -48.16
CA MET A 275 20.26 -9.01 -49.40
C MET A 275 18.95 -9.39 -50.09
N THR A 276 17.93 -9.81 -49.33
CA THR A 276 16.61 -10.18 -49.88
C THR A 276 15.89 -8.96 -50.48
N ASP A 277 15.96 -7.80 -49.81
CA ASP A 277 15.40 -6.54 -50.31
C ASP A 277 16.13 -6.07 -51.58
N GLY A 278 17.46 -6.23 -51.62
CA GLY A 278 18.25 -5.99 -52.82
C GLY A 278 17.78 -6.85 -54.00
N LEU A 279 17.58 -8.16 -53.77
CA LEU A 279 17.10 -9.12 -54.76
C LEU A 279 15.66 -8.86 -55.23
N ALA A 280 14.76 -8.46 -54.31
CA ALA A 280 13.41 -8.02 -54.66
C ALA A 280 13.45 -6.79 -55.57
N THR A 281 14.32 -5.82 -55.28
CA THR A 281 14.47 -4.62 -56.11
C THR A 281 15.02 -4.97 -57.51
N VAL A 282 15.94 -5.93 -57.63
CA VAL A 282 16.39 -6.43 -58.94
C VAL A 282 15.22 -7.03 -59.70
N THR A 283 14.41 -7.85 -59.03
CA THR A 283 13.26 -8.54 -59.61
C THR A 283 12.25 -7.53 -60.15
N ASP A 284 11.90 -6.51 -59.38
CA ASP A 284 10.96 -5.45 -59.78
C ASP A 284 11.48 -4.59 -60.93
N VAL A 285 12.79 -4.33 -60.96
CA VAL A 285 13.42 -3.61 -62.07
C VAL A 285 13.37 -4.46 -63.34
N VAL A 286 13.76 -5.74 -63.26
CA VAL A 286 13.75 -6.66 -64.41
C VAL A 286 12.33 -6.96 -64.90
N ALA A 287 11.34 -7.03 -64.00
CA ALA A 287 9.94 -7.25 -64.33
C ALA A 287 9.26 -6.02 -64.94
N GLY A 288 9.59 -4.81 -64.45
CA GLY A 288 9.04 -3.54 -64.93
C GLY A 288 9.69 -2.98 -66.19
N LEU A 289 10.74 -3.62 -66.71
CA LEU A 289 11.38 -3.22 -67.96
C LEU A 289 10.61 -3.74 -69.18
N GLU A 290 10.02 -2.83 -69.94
CA GLU A 290 9.53 -3.10 -71.30
C GLU A 290 10.71 -3.20 -72.28
N ILE A 291 11.50 -4.27 -72.18
CA ILE A 291 12.61 -4.52 -73.13
C ILE A 291 12.31 -5.80 -73.91
N GLY A 292 12.48 -5.71 -75.23
CA GLY A 292 11.96 -6.59 -76.28
C GLY A 292 12.56 -7.99 -76.43
N ASP A 293 13.02 -8.64 -75.37
CA ASP A 293 13.36 -10.07 -75.42
C ASP A 293 12.89 -10.81 -74.16
N ALA A 294 11.73 -11.48 -74.30
CA ALA A 294 11.13 -12.25 -73.21
C ALA A 294 12.04 -13.37 -72.70
N THR A 295 12.93 -13.89 -73.55
CA THR A 295 13.82 -15.02 -73.21
C THR A 295 14.95 -14.58 -72.28
N VAL A 296 15.55 -13.40 -72.52
CA VAL A 296 16.58 -12.83 -71.65
C VAL A 296 16.01 -12.55 -70.25
N ARG A 297 14.82 -11.95 -70.20
CA ARG A 297 14.09 -11.68 -68.95
C ARG A 297 13.82 -12.95 -68.15
N THR A 298 13.34 -14.02 -68.80
CA THR A 298 13.11 -15.31 -68.12
C THR A 298 14.40 -15.87 -67.53
N SER A 299 15.52 -15.84 -68.27
CA SER A 299 16.81 -16.36 -67.75
C SER A 299 17.32 -15.58 -66.54
N ILE A 300 17.12 -14.26 -66.50
CA ILE A 300 17.51 -13.41 -65.36
C ILE A 300 16.63 -13.73 -64.16
N LEU A 301 15.31 -13.88 -64.35
CA LEU A 301 14.38 -14.21 -63.26
C LEU A 301 14.64 -15.61 -62.68
N GLU A 302 15.01 -16.60 -63.51
CA GLU A 302 15.39 -17.94 -63.06
C GLU A 302 16.64 -17.91 -62.17
N ARG A 303 17.68 -17.17 -62.58
CA ARG A 303 18.90 -16.97 -61.77
C ARG A 303 18.62 -16.25 -60.44
N ILE A 304 17.76 -15.22 -60.47
CA ILE A 304 17.33 -14.53 -59.23
C ILE A 304 16.54 -15.48 -58.31
N ALA A 305 15.66 -16.31 -58.86
CA ALA A 305 14.89 -17.29 -58.09
C ALA A 305 15.79 -18.33 -57.41
N GLU A 306 16.88 -18.75 -58.07
CA GLU A 306 17.89 -19.64 -57.49
C GLU A 306 18.60 -19.01 -56.28
N VAL A 307 19.04 -17.75 -56.42
CA VAL A 307 19.66 -16.95 -55.36
C VAL A 307 18.68 -16.74 -54.19
N LEU A 308 17.42 -16.35 -54.46
CA LEU A 308 16.38 -16.21 -53.43
C LEU A 308 16.11 -17.55 -52.70
N GLY A 309 16.17 -18.67 -53.41
CA GLY A 309 16.08 -20.00 -52.82
C GLY A 309 17.20 -20.27 -51.80
N GLY A 310 18.41 -19.79 -52.06
CA GLY A 310 19.54 -19.86 -51.12
C GLY A 310 19.36 -18.97 -49.89
N ALA A 311 18.92 -17.73 -50.08
CA ALA A 311 18.62 -16.80 -48.97
C ALA A 311 17.53 -17.34 -48.03
N ASN A 312 16.46 -17.93 -48.59
CA ASN A 312 15.38 -18.54 -47.81
C ASN A 312 15.85 -19.74 -46.99
N ARG A 313 16.78 -20.56 -47.52
CA ARG A 313 17.40 -21.65 -46.75
C ARG A 313 18.21 -21.11 -45.57
N ALA A 314 19.06 -20.10 -45.79
CA ALA A 314 19.84 -19.47 -44.72
C ALA A 314 18.92 -18.88 -43.63
N ARG A 315 17.82 -18.22 -44.03
CA ARG A 315 16.81 -17.68 -43.12
C ARG A 315 16.17 -18.77 -42.27
N ALA A 316 15.76 -19.89 -42.87
CA ALA A 316 15.17 -21.01 -42.15
C ALA A 316 16.14 -21.63 -41.12
N THR A 317 17.43 -21.74 -41.48
CA THR A 317 18.48 -22.21 -40.56
C THR A 317 18.69 -21.25 -39.39
N LEU A 318 18.75 -19.94 -39.66
CA LEU A 318 18.90 -18.91 -38.64
C LEU A 318 17.68 -18.85 -37.70
N GLU A 319 16.48 -18.96 -38.25
CA GLU A 319 15.21 -18.97 -37.49
C GLU A 319 15.14 -20.17 -36.54
N ALA A 320 15.56 -21.35 -37.00
CA ALA A 320 15.63 -22.56 -36.18
C ALA A 320 16.67 -22.41 -35.05
N ARG A 321 17.85 -21.86 -35.37
CA ARG A 321 18.92 -21.62 -34.37
C ARG A 321 18.51 -20.56 -33.34
N ARG A 322 17.86 -19.48 -33.78
CA ARG A 322 17.33 -18.43 -32.90
C ARG A 322 16.29 -18.98 -31.93
N ARG A 323 15.38 -19.86 -32.38
CA ARG A 323 14.40 -20.54 -31.51
C ARG A 323 15.07 -21.41 -30.45
N GLU A 324 16.13 -22.14 -30.82
CA GLU A 324 16.91 -22.95 -29.87
C GLU A 324 17.61 -22.07 -28.80
N LEU A 325 18.22 -20.97 -29.22
CA LEU A 325 18.93 -20.03 -28.34
C LEU A 325 17.96 -19.32 -27.39
N LEU A 326 16.84 -18.79 -27.91
CA LEU A 326 15.81 -18.15 -27.10
C LEU A 326 15.20 -19.12 -26.08
N SER A 327 15.01 -20.40 -26.43
CA SER A 327 14.55 -21.41 -25.48
C SER A 327 15.56 -21.69 -24.37
N LYS A 328 16.87 -21.69 -24.66
CA LYS A 328 17.93 -21.89 -23.66
C LYS A 328 18.13 -20.67 -22.76
N GLU A 329 18.22 -19.49 -23.35
CA GLU A 329 18.39 -18.22 -22.63
C GLU A 329 17.15 -17.92 -21.77
N GLY A 330 15.96 -18.06 -22.35
CA GLY A 330 14.69 -17.88 -21.65
C GLY A 330 14.51 -18.82 -20.46
N ARG A 331 14.95 -20.09 -20.55
CA ARG A 331 14.94 -21.03 -19.41
C ARG A 331 15.84 -20.58 -18.27
N ALA A 332 17.04 -20.08 -18.56
CA ALA A 332 17.98 -19.65 -17.54
C ALA A 332 17.50 -18.36 -16.84
N GLU A 333 16.98 -17.41 -17.61
CA GLU A 333 16.40 -16.17 -17.11
C GLU A 333 15.13 -16.43 -16.27
N PHE A 334 14.23 -17.27 -16.78
CA PHE A 334 13.02 -17.68 -16.06
C PHE A 334 13.36 -18.36 -14.73
N ALA A 335 14.33 -19.28 -14.71
CA ALA A 335 14.73 -19.96 -13.46
C ALA A 335 15.26 -18.97 -12.40
N ALA A 336 16.01 -17.93 -12.82
CA ALA A 336 16.50 -16.90 -11.92
C ALA A 336 15.37 -16.01 -11.37
N GLU A 337 14.49 -15.52 -12.25
CA GLU A 337 13.34 -14.67 -11.87
C GLU A 337 12.31 -15.43 -11.02
N PHE A 338 12.05 -16.70 -11.34
CA PHE A 338 11.16 -17.57 -10.58
C PHE A 338 11.71 -17.86 -9.17
N ALA A 339 13.03 -18.05 -9.04
CA ALA A 339 13.68 -18.19 -7.74
C ALA A 339 13.59 -16.90 -6.89
N LEU A 340 13.76 -15.72 -7.51
CA LEU A 340 13.59 -14.43 -6.85
C LEU A 340 12.13 -14.21 -6.40
N LEU A 341 11.14 -14.59 -7.22
CA LEU A 341 9.73 -14.59 -6.84
C LEU A 341 9.50 -15.50 -5.62
N GLY A 342 10.11 -16.69 -5.62
CA GLY A 342 10.08 -17.61 -4.48
C GLY A 342 10.54 -16.94 -3.17
N GLN A 343 11.67 -16.24 -3.20
CA GLN A 343 12.21 -15.51 -2.05
C GLN A 343 11.31 -14.32 -1.64
N ALA A 344 10.78 -13.58 -2.60
CA ALA A 344 9.87 -12.46 -2.34
C ALA A 344 8.60 -12.92 -1.63
N VAL A 345 8.01 -14.05 -2.06
CA VAL A 345 6.85 -14.67 -1.41
C VAL A 345 7.15 -15.02 0.04
N THR A 346 8.29 -15.68 0.31
CA THR A 346 8.70 -16.04 1.67
C THR A 346 8.91 -14.80 2.56
N GLY A 347 9.60 -13.77 2.04
CA GLY A 347 9.81 -12.52 2.76
C GLY A 347 8.51 -11.76 3.05
N ALA A 348 7.60 -11.72 2.08
CA ALA A 348 6.31 -11.05 2.22
C ALA A 348 5.38 -11.76 3.23
N LEU A 349 5.37 -13.10 3.24
CA LEU A 349 4.63 -13.88 4.24
C LEU A 349 5.18 -13.65 5.66
N ALA A 350 6.49 -13.52 5.81
CA ALA A 350 7.12 -13.24 7.09
C ALA A 350 6.83 -11.81 7.60
N ALA A 351 6.77 -10.83 6.70
CA ALA A 351 6.48 -9.43 7.03
C ALA A 351 4.98 -9.15 7.26
N ALA A 352 4.08 -10.07 6.88
CA ALA A 352 2.64 -9.92 7.08
C ALA A 352 2.27 -10.26 8.54
N GLU A 353 2.16 -9.21 9.35
CA GLU A 353 1.80 -9.26 10.78
C GLU A 353 0.32 -8.96 11.05
N SER A 354 -0.44 -8.52 10.05
CA SER A 354 -1.88 -8.28 10.15
C SER A 354 -2.66 -8.83 8.95
N PRO A 355 -3.97 -9.13 9.10
CA PRO A 355 -4.81 -9.57 7.98
C PRO A 355 -4.82 -8.59 6.80
N GLU A 356 -4.76 -7.29 7.09
CA GLU A 356 -4.72 -6.23 6.08
C GLU A 356 -3.34 -6.19 5.39
N ALA A 357 -2.25 -6.38 6.14
CA ALA A 357 -0.91 -6.50 5.58
C ALA A 357 -0.77 -7.73 4.66
N CYS A 358 -1.47 -8.83 4.94
CA CYS A 358 -1.54 -9.98 4.01
C CYS A 358 -2.13 -9.57 2.66
N ASP A 359 -3.22 -8.81 2.64
CA ASP A 359 -3.87 -8.38 1.40
C ASP A 359 -2.96 -7.44 0.60
N ASP A 360 -2.29 -6.49 1.26
CA ASP A 360 -1.36 -5.54 0.63
C ASP A 360 -0.13 -6.23 0.01
N GLN A 361 0.41 -7.24 0.71
CA GLN A 361 1.54 -8.04 0.21
C GLN A 361 1.12 -8.94 -0.95
N LEU A 362 -0.05 -9.57 -0.84
CA LEU A 362 -0.63 -10.39 -1.90
C LEU A 362 -0.82 -9.56 -3.18
N ALA A 363 -1.41 -8.37 -3.09
CA ALA A 363 -1.62 -7.49 -4.24
C ALA A 363 -0.31 -7.14 -4.96
N ARG A 364 0.76 -6.84 -4.20
CA ARG A 364 2.10 -6.57 -4.76
C ARG A 364 2.69 -7.77 -5.49
N LEU A 365 2.57 -8.97 -4.90
CA LEU A 365 3.08 -10.20 -5.51
C LEU A 365 2.27 -10.61 -6.75
N MET A 366 0.96 -10.34 -6.76
CA MET A 366 0.11 -10.58 -7.94
C MET A 366 0.53 -9.71 -9.12
N LEU A 367 0.83 -8.43 -8.89
CA LEU A 367 1.41 -7.54 -9.92
C LEU A 367 2.77 -8.04 -10.42
N GLN A 368 3.63 -8.54 -9.53
CA GLN A 368 4.94 -9.08 -9.91
C GLN A 368 4.78 -10.35 -10.77
N LEU A 369 3.85 -11.24 -10.42
CA LEU A 369 3.48 -12.41 -11.22
C LEU A 369 2.95 -12.02 -12.60
N GLU A 370 2.06 -11.03 -12.68
CA GLU A 370 1.50 -10.55 -13.95
C GLU A 370 2.57 -9.95 -14.86
N ASN A 371 3.54 -9.21 -14.29
CA ASN A 371 4.71 -8.72 -15.04
C ASN A 371 5.59 -9.86 -15.57
N LEU A 372 5.77 -10.93 -14.80
CA LEU A 372 6.51 -12.12 -15.26
C LEU A 372 5.76 -12.84 -16.39
N GLU A 373 4.44 -12.99 -16.28
CA GLU A 373 3.63 -13.58 -17.35
C GLU A 373 3.72 -12.79 -18.66
N SER A 374 3.67 -11.45 -18.59
CA SER A 374 3.84 -10.62 -19.78
C SER A 374 5.25 -10.75 -20.38
N ARG A 375 6.29 -10.90 -19.55
CA ARG A 375 7.68 -11.02 -20.01
C ARG A 375 7.96 -12.37 -20.68
N PHE A 376 7.32 -13.44 -20.21
CA PHE A 376 7.52 -14.81 -20.68
C PHE A 376 6.35 -15.36 -21.53
N ALA A 377 5.54 -14.46 -22.11
CA ALA A 377 4.31 -14.81 -22.85
C ALA A 377 4.50 -15.74 -24.05
N GLU A 378 5.72 -15.86 -24.58
CA GLU A 378 6.05 -16.71 -25.72
C GLU A 378 6.30 -18.20 -25.36
N PHE A 379 6.26 -18.55 -24.06
CA PHE A 379 6.58 -19.90 -23.56
C PHE A 379 5.44 -20.48 -22.71
N ASP A 380 4.59 -21.32 -23.32
CA ASP A 380 3.42 -21.93 -22.65
C ASP A 380 3.79 -22.71 -21.37
N ASP A 381 4.93 -23.41 -21.36
CA ASP A 381 5.42 -24.16 -20.19
C ASP A 381 5.67 -23.23 -18.98
N PHE A 382 6.23 -22.03 -19.20
CA PHE A 382 6.49 -21.06 -18.14
C PHE A 382 5.20 -20.41 -17.62
N LEU A 383 4.23 -20.16 -18.51
CA LEU A 383 2.91 -19.66 -18.14
C LEU A 383 2.18 -20.67 -17.25
N ALA A 384 2.30 -21.96 -17.53
CA ALA A 384 1.74 -23.00 -16.67
C ALA A 384 2.37 -23.02 -15.26
N GLU A 385 3.69 -22.88 -15.15
CA GLU A 385 4.38 -22.78 -13.85
C GLU A 385 3.99 -21.51 -13.08
N LEU A 386 3.90 -20.34 -13.75
CA LEU A 386 3.47 -19.09 -13.12
C LEU A 386 2.01 -19.15 -12.64
N ALA A 387 1.12 -19.79 -13.40
CA ALA A 387 -0.27 -20.00 -12.99
C ALA A 387 -0.38 -20.92 -11.75
N GLY A 388 0.44 -21.98 -11.70
CA GLY A 388 0.58 -22.82 -10.51
C GLY A 388 1.06 -22.01 -9.32
N ARG A 389 2.12 -21.21 -9.51
CA ARG A 389 2.68 -20.37 -8.45
C ARG A 389 1.71 -19.29 -7.95
N ARG A 390 0.91 -18.69 -8.83
CA ARG A 390 -0.16 -17.75 -8.46
C ARG A 390 -1.13 -18.39 -7.48
N SER A 391 -1.58 -19.60 -7.79
CA SER A 391 -2.51 -20.36 -6.94
C SER A 391 -1.90 -20.65 -5.58
N GLU A 392 -0.65 -21.13 -5.54
CA GLU A 392 0.08 -21.38 -4.30
C GLU A 392 0.24 -20.12 -3.43
N VAL A 393 0.59 -18.99 -4.03
CA VAL A 393 0.75 -17.71 -3.31
C VAL A 393 -0.59 -17.28 -2.71
N TYR A 394 -1.68 -17.37 -3.48
CA TYR A 394 -3.01 -17.02 -2.99
C TYR A 394 -3.44 -17.90 -1.81
N GLU A 395 -3.24 -19.21 -1.90
CA GLU A 395 -3.56 -20.15 -0.82
C GLU A 395 -2.72 -19.88 0.43
N ALA A 396 -1.41 -19.64 0.28
CA ALA A 396 -0.51 -19.36 1.39
C ALA A 396 -0.89 -18.06 2.13
N PHE A 397 -1.19 -16.98 1.41
CA PHE A 397 -1.65 -15.73 2.02
C PHE A 397 -3.03 -15.86 2.65
N SER A 398 -3.95 -16.63 2.05
CA SER A 398 -5.25 -16.92 2.65
C SER A 398 -5.12 -17.67 3.97
N ALA A 399 -4.27 -18.71 4.02
CA ALA A 399 -4.01 -19.47 5.24
C ALA A 399 -3.34 -18.61 6.32
N ARG A 400 -2.37 -17.76 5.95
CA ARG A 400 -1.72 -16.82 6.87
C ARG A 400 -2.70 -15.80 7.43
N LYS A 401 -3.55 -15.22 6.58
CA LYS A 401 -4.61 -14.29 6.97
C LYS A 401 -5.59 -14.93 7.97
N GLN A 402 -6.03 -16.15 7.69
CA GLN A 402 -6.90 -16.89 8.60
C GLN A 402 -6.25 -17.11 9.96
N THR A 403 -4.97 -17.51 9.98
CA THR A 403 -4.22 -17.71 11.23
C THR A 403 -4.17 -16.43 12.07
N LEU A 404 -3.85 -15.29 11.43
CA LEU A 404 -3.79 -13.99 12.11
C LEU A 404 -5.16 -13.53 12.62
N GLN A 405 -6.24 -13.80 11.86
CA GLN A 405 -7.61 -13.52 12.30
C GLN A 405 -7.99 -14.35 13.52
N ASP A 406 -7.66 -15.65 13.52
CA ASP A 406 -7.93 -16.54 14.65
C ASP A 406 -7.15 -16.12 15.90
N GLU A 407 -5.89 -15.71 15.76
CA GLU A 407 -5.07 -15.17 16.85
C GLU A 407 -5.67 -13.87 17.42
N ARG A 408 -6.10 -12.96 16.55
CA ARG A 408 -6.76 -11.69 16.91
C ARG A 408 -8.07 -11.96 17.66
N ALA A 409 -8.91 -12.87 17.17
CA ALA A 409 -10.17 -13.26 17.80
C ALA A 409 -9.95 -13.89 19.19
N ARG A 410 -9.01 -14.83 19.31
CA ARG A 410 -8.65 -15.45 20.60
C ARG A 410 -8.12 -14.43 21.61
N ARG A 411 -7.34 -13.44 21.15
CA ARG A 411 -6.85 -12.36 22.01
C ARG A 411 -8.00 -11.49 22.52
N ALA A 412 -8.91 -11.07 21.64
CA ALA A 412 -10.10 -10.31 22.02
C ALA A 412 -10.97 -11.07 23.03
N GLU A 413 -11.17 -12.38 22.83
CA GLU A 413 -11.95 -13.21 23.75
C GLU A 413 -11.31 -13.34 25.14
N ARG A 414 -9.98 -13.52 25.22
CA ARG A 414 -9.26 -13.52 26.50
C ARG A 414 -9.39 -12.19 27.23
N LEU A 415 -9.30 -11.07 26.51
CA LEU A 415 -9.47 -9.73 27.06
C LEU A 415 -10.89 -9.51 27.58
N ALA A 416 -11.91 -9.86 26.80
CA ALA A 416 -13.31 -9.76 27.21
C ALA A 416 -13.61 -10.61 28.46
N GLY A 417 -13.17 -11.87 28.49
CA GLY A 417 -13.35 -12.75 29.66
C GLY A 417 -12.63 -12.22 30.91
N SER A 418 -11.45 -11.60 30.76
CA SER A 418 -10.74 -10.93 31.85
C SER A 418 -11.51 -9.71 32.36
N ALA A 419 -11.99 -8.84 31.47
CA ALA A 419 -12.78 -7.66 31.84
C ALA A 419 -14.09 -8.03 32.54
N GLN A 420 -14.73 -9.12 32.13
CA GLN A 420 -15.97 -9.59 32.76
C GLN A 420 -15.76 -9.99 34.23
N ARG A 421 -14.68 -10.71 34.57
CA ARG A 421 -14.34 -11.03 35.97
C ARG A 421 -14.05 -9.77 36.80
N VAL A 422 -13.43 -8.75 36.19
CA VAL A 422 -13.20 -7.46 36.84
C VAL A 422 -14.53 -6.74 37.08
N LEU A 423 -15.46 -6.76 36.11
CA LEU A 423 -16.81 -6.19 36.26
C LEU A 423 -17.61 -6.87 37.39
N GLU A 424 -17.54 -8.20 37.53
CA GLU A 424 -18.16 -8.92 38.66
C GLU A 424 -17.58 -8.49 40.02
N THR A 425 -16.27 -8.24 40.06
CA THR A 425 -15.58 -7.76 41.27
C THR A 425 -15.97 -6.31 41.59
N ILE A 426 -16.09 -5.46 40.56
CA ILE A 426 -16.62 -4.10 40.68
C ILE A 426 -18.03 -4.15 41.26
N GLY A 427 -18.92 -5.00 40.74
CA GLY A 427 -20.29 -5.14 41.25
C GLY A 427 -20.34 -5.48 42.75
N ARG A 428 -19.51 -6.43 43.20
CA ARG A 428 -19.40 -6.80 44.62
C ARG A 428 -18.90 -5.64 45.49
N ARG A 429 -17.90 -4.89 45.03
CA ARG A 429 -17.37 -3.71 45.74
C ARG A 429 -18.41 -2.59 45.84
N LEU A 430 -19.13 -2.32 44.76
CA LEU A 430 -20.17 -1.29 44.72
C LEU A 430 -21.29 -1.56 45.73
N ALA A 431 -21.64 -2.83 45.96
CA ALA A 431 -22.66 -3.20 46.94
C ALA A 431 -22.27 -2.86 48.39
N ALA A 432 -20.98 -2.80 48.69
CA ALA A 432 -20.43 -2.51 50.02
C ALA A 432 -20.17 -1.02 50.27
N LEU A 433 -20.41 -0.13 49.29
CA LEU A 433 -20.24 1.31 49.46
C LEU A 433 -21.42 1.93 50.22
N ASP A 434 -21.12 2.93 51.04
CA ASP A 434 -22.04 3.50 52.03
C ASP A 434 -22.84 4.71 51.52
N ASP A 435 -22.30 5.45 50.54
CA ASP A 435 -22.96 6.63 49.99
C ASP A 435 -22.70 6.83 48.48
N LEU A 436 -23.41 7.81 47.89
CA LEU A 436 -23.35 8.08 46.45
C LEU A 436 -22.04 8.76 46.04
N ASP A 437 -21.39 9.49 46.94
CA ASP A 437 -20.13 10.17 46.67
C ASP A 437 -18.97 9.16 46.59
N ALA A 438 -19.00 8.13 47.44
CA ALA A 438 -18.11 6.97 47.38
C ALA A 438 -18.27 6.19 46.06
N VAL A 439 -19.51 5.99 45.58
CA VAL A 439 -19.78 5.37 44.26
C VAL A 439 -19.17 6.22 43.13
N HIS A 440 -19.35 7.54 43.15
CA HIS A 440 -18.77 8.42 42.14
C HIS A 440 -17.24 8.43 42.17
N THR A 441 -16.65 8.50 43.36
CA THR A 441 -15.20 8.46 43.58
C THR A 441 -14.60 7.15 43.07
N TYR A 442 -15.27 6.03 43.33
CA TYR A 442 -14.87 4.71 42.83
C TYR A 442 -14.81 4.67 41.29
N PHE A 443 -15.85 5.14 40.61
CA PHE A 443 -15.88 5.16 39.14
C PHE A 443 -14.94 6.18 38.49
N ALA A 444 -14.52 7.21 39.24
CA ALA A 444 -13.59 8.22 38.78
C ALA A 444 -12.13 7.76 38.90
N SER A 445 -11.77 7.04 39.96
CA SER A 445 -10.38 6.85 40.37
C SER A 445 -9.95 5.40 40.62
N ASP A 446 -10.87 4.44 40.71
CA ASP A 446 -10.48 3.06 41.04
C ASP A 446 -9.75 2.37 39.86
N PRO A 447 -8.60 1.71 40.12
CA PRO A 447 -7.81 1.02 39.11
C PRO A 447 -8.56 -0.09 38.35
N MET A 448 -9.57 -0.73 38.95
CA MET A 448 -10.38 -1.76 38.29
C MET A 448 -11.26 -1.15 37.20
N VAL A 449 -11.85 0.02 37.47
CA VAL A 449 -12.65 0.77 36.48
C VAL A 449 -11.76 1.25 35.33
N ALA A 450 -10.59 1.79 35.66
CA ALA A 450 -9.59 2.18 34.65
C ALA A 450 -9.13 0.97 33.81
N LYS A 451 -8.97 -0.20 34.44
CA LYS A 451 -8.61 -1.44 33.74
C LYS A 451 -9.68 -1.87 32.73
N VAL A 452 -10.96 -1.84 33.09
CA VAL A 452 -12.04 -2.20 32.14
C VAL A 452 -12.11 -1.22 30.97
N ARG A 453 -11.95 0.09 31.21
CA ARG A 453 -11.90 1.09 30.12
C ARG A 453 -10.72 0.85 29.18
N ARG A 454 -9.53 0.60 29.71
CA ARG A 454 -8.36 0.21 28.89
C ARG A 454 -8.60 -1.06 28.10
N THR A 455 -9.22 -2.09 28.69
CA THR A 455 -9.57 -3.30 27.94
C THR A 455 -10.57 -3.02 26.82
N ALA A 456 -11.52 -2.11 27.01
CA ALA A 456 -12.41 -1.67 25.94
C ALA A 456 -11.64 -0.93 24.83
N ASP A 457 -10.68 -0.08 25.17
CA ASP A 457 -9.80 0.59 24.18
C ASP A 457 -8.98 -0.45 23.39
N GLU A 458 -8.34 -1.42 24.06
CA GLU A 458 -7.60 -2.51 23.42
C GLU A 458 -8.50 -3.36 22.49
N LEU A 459 -9.75 -3.60 22.86
CA LEU A 459 -10.71 -4.31 21.99
C LEU A 459 -11.06 -3.52 20.73
N ARG A 460 -11.17 -2.17 20.82
CA ARG A 460 -11.38 -1.32 19.63
C ARG A 460 -10.16 -1.34 18.71
N GLU A 461 -8.95 -1.29 19.25
CA GLU A 461 -7.71 -1.44 18.46
C GLU A 461 -7.62 -2.82 17.78
N LEU A 462 -8.10 -3.87 18.46
CA LEU A 462 -8.23 -5.21 17.90
C LEU A 462 -9.42 -5.37 16.94
N GLY A 463 -10.15 -4.31 16.60
CA GLY A 463 -11.24 -4.37 15.62
C GLY A 463 -12.52 -5.05 16.13
N ASP A 464 -12.72 -5.11 17.45
CA ASP A 464 -13.93 -5.64 18.11
C ASP A 464 -14.68 -4.52 18.88
N PRO A 465 -15.28 -3.54 18.17
CA PRO A 465 -15.96 -2.42 18.80
C PRO A 465 -17.22 -2.84 19.55
N VAL A 466 -17.88 -3.92 19.13
CA VAL A 466 -19.13 -4.42 19.73
C VAL A 466 -18.88 -4.85 21.18
N ARG A 467 -17.84 -5.68 21.42
CA ARG A 467 -17.50 -6.09 22.79
C ARG A 467 -16.97 -4.91 23.62
N ALA A 468 -16.25 -3.98 23.01
CA ALA A 468 -15.81 -2.77 23.70
C ALA A 468 -17.00 -1.94 24.22
N GLU A 469 -18.01 -1.70 23.37
CA GLU A 469 -19.24 -1.00 23.73
C GLU A 469 -20.04 -1.75 24.78
N GLU A 470 -20.07 -3.09 24.74
CA GLU A 470 -20.71 -3.89 25.77
C GLU A 470 -20.04 -3.70 27.14
N LEU A 471 -18.71 -3.66 27.20
CA LEU A 471 -17.98 -3.39 28.45
C LEU A 471 -18.30 -2.00 29.00
N ASP A 472 -18.29 -0.96 28.16
CA ASP A 472 -18.65 0.40 28.55
C ASP A 472 -20.10 0.48 29.04
N GLY A 473 -21.02 -0.19 28.33
CA GLY A 473 -22.43 -0.29 28.67
C GLY A 473 -22.65 -0.96 30.02
N ARG A 474 -21.99 -2.08 30.29
CA ARG A 474 -22.05 -2.79 31.57
C ARG A 474 -21.46 -1.97 32.71
N LEU A 475 -20.38 -1.24 32.46
CA LEU A 475 -19.76 -0.37 33.47
C LEU A 475 -20.68 0.81 33.82
N LYS A 476 -21.36 1.38 32.83
CA LYS A 476 -22.40 2.40 33.03
C LYS A 476 -23.62 1.84 33.77
N ALA A 477 -24.08 0.64 33.40
CA ALA A 477 -25.18 -0.04 34.06
C ALA A 477 -24.87 -0.32 35.55
N ALA A 478 -23.68 -0.83 35.85
CA ALA A 478 -23.23 -1.08 37.22
C ALA A 478 -23.24 0.19 38.07
N ARG A 479 -22.84 1.35 37.52
CA ARG A 479 -22.92 2.65 38.21
C ARG A 479 -24.36 3.05 38.53
N GLN A 480 -25.26 2.90 37.57
CA GLN A 480 -26.68 3.25 37.74
C GLN A 480 -27.36 2.35 38.76
N GLU A 481 -27.09 1.04 38.70
CA GLU A 481 -27.66 0.06 39.60
C GLU A 481 -27.17 0.26 41.04
N ALA A 482 -25.88 0.53 41.24
CA ALA A 482 -25.33 0.87 42.55
C ALA A 482 -26.01 2.12 43.15
N GLY A 483 -26.22 3.16 42.35
CA GLY A 483 -26.91 4.38 42.80
C GLY A 483 -28.38 4.15 43.18
N ARG A 484 -29.09 3.27 42.46
CA ARG A 484 -30.47 2.88 42.79
C ARG A 484 -30.51 2.05 44.07
N ALA A 485 -29.72 0.99 44.16
CA ALA A 485 -29.68 0.09 45.32
C ALA A 485 -29.31 0.85 46.62
N LEU A 486 -28.43 1.84 46.51
CA LEU A 486 -28.06 2.70 47.64
C LEU A 486 -29.21 3.62 48.05
N ARG A 487 -29.93 4.23 47.10
CA ARG A 487 -31.11 5.05 47.38
C ARG A 487 -32.18 4.22 48.09
N ASP A 488 -32.51 3.06 47.54
CA ASP A 488 -33.48 2.13 48.12
C ASP A 488 -33.09 1.74 49.55
N ARG A 489 -31.81 1.42 49.77
CA ARG A 489 -31.27 1.11 51.12
C ARG A 489 -31.43 2.31 52.08
N SER A 490 -31.10 3.52 51.63
CA SER A 490 -31.17 4.73 52.45
C SER A 490 -32.61 5.15 52.80
N GLU A 491 -33.58 4.83 51.94
CA GLU A 491 -35.00 5.14 52.17
C GLU A 491 -35.70 4.08 53.04
N LEU A 492 -35.30 2.81 52.94
CA LEU A 492 -35.93 1.69 53.65
C LEU A 492 -35.35 1.43 55.05
N TYR A 493 -34.04 1.61 55.24
CA TYR A 493 -33.34 1.24 56.47
C TYR A 493 -33.04 2.46 57.36
N ALA A 494 -33.31 2.32 58.66
CA ALA A 494 -32.98 3.26 59.71
C ALA A 494 -31.98 2.63 60.70
N ASP A 495 -31.37 3.46 61.56
CA ASP A 495 -30.41 3.05 62.59
C ASP A 495 -29.25 2.18 62.06
N GLY A 496 -28.67 2.53 60.91
CA GLY A 496 -27.50 1.83 60.37
C GLY A 496 -27.77 0.43 59.81
N GLY A 497 -29.02 0.11 59.43
CA GLY A 497 -29.38 -1.15 58.77
C GLY A 497 -30.07 -2.17 59.67
N SER A 498 -30.14 -1.95 60.98
CA SER A 498 -30.77 -2.86 61.93
C SER A 498 -32.29 -2.74 62.02
N VAL A 499 -32.87 -1.72 61.39
CA VAL A 499 -34.32 -1.47 61.41
C VAL A 499 -34.83 -1.11 60.02
N ILE A 500 -35.84 -1.83 59.51
CA ILE A 500 -36.62 -1.38 58.34
C ILE A 500 -37.80 -0.54 58.80
N LYS A 501 -37.99 0.62 58.17
CA LYS A 501 -39.10 1.54 58.47
C LYS A 501 -40.13 1.53 57.34
N LEU A 502 -41.27 0.88 57.57
CA LEU A 502 -42.42 0.90 56.66
C LEU A 502 -43.51 1.82 57.24
N GLY A 503 -43.50 3.08 56.79
CA GLY A 503 -44.38 4.12 57.33
C GLY A 503 -44.07 4.42 58.81
N ARG A 504 -45.00 4.09 59.70
CA ARG A 504 -44.87 4.28 61.16
C ARG A 504 -44.30 3.06 61.91
N HIS A 505 -44.22 1.90 61.24
CA HIS A 505 -43.83 0.65 61.86
C HIS A 505 -42.33 0.41 61.69
N ARG A 506 -41.68 -0.05 62.75
CA ARG A 506 -40.25 -0.38 62.80
C ARG A 506 -40.12 -1.89 62.96
N PHE A 507 -39.36 -2.54 62.09
CA PHE A 507 -39.07 -3.97 62.17
C PHE A 507 -37.59 -4.16 62.41
N ALA A 508 -37.23 -4.92 63.44
CA ALA A 508 -35.84 -5.33 63.66
C ALA A 508 -35.43 -6.29 62.54
N VAL A 509 -34.31 -5.99 61.89
CA VAL A 509 -33.75 -6.82 60.84
C VAL A 509 -32.53 -7.52 61.40
N ASN A 510 -32.54 -8.84 61.33
CA ASN A 510 -31.33 -9.60 61.54
C ASN A 510 -30.47 -9.49 60.27
N THR A 511 -29.33 -8.82 60.39
CA THR A 511 -28.38 -8.62 59.28
C THR A 511 -27.31 -9.70 59.23
N GLN A 512 -27.36 -10.70 60.11
CA GLN A 512 -26.44 -11.84 60.07
C GLN A 512 -26.79 -12.74 58.86
N PRO A 513 -25.78 -13.25 58.12
CA PRO A 513 -26.01 -14.25 57.08
C PRO A 513 -26.70 -15.49 57.66
N PHE A 514 -27.63 -16.05 56.90
CA PHE A 514 -28.22 -17.36 57.22
C PHE A 514 -27.24 -18.45 56.79
N ASP A 515 -26.58 -19.06 57.76
CA ASP A 515 -25.65 -20.15 57.57
C ASP A 515 -26.14 -21.38 58.32
N LEU A 516 -26.06 -22.54 57.65
CA LEU A 516 -26.32 -23.82 58.27
C LEU A 516 -25.06 -24.23 59.03
N THR A 517 -25.16 -24.29 60.34
CA THR A 517 -24.05 -24.64 61.25
C THR A 517 -24.37 -25.91 62.00
N LEU A 518 -23.35 -26.67 62.35
CA LEU A 518 -23.49 -27.82 63.23
C LEU A 518 -23.15 -27.37 64.65
N VAL A 519 -24.09 -27.49 65.58
CA VAL A 519 -23.90 -27.02 66.96
C VAL A 519 -24.21 -28.13 67.97
N PRO A 520 -23.56 -28.12 69.14
CA PRO A 520 -23.94 -29.00 70.24
C PRO A 520 -25.39 -28.76 70.69
N ALA A 521 -26.15 -29.82 70.83
CA ALA A 521 -27.52 -29.85 71.31
C ALA A 521 -27.67 -30.99 72.34
N GLY A 522 -27.25 -30.72 73.59
CA GLY A 522 -27.15 -31.74 74.63
C GLY A 522 -26.00 -32.70 74.34
N GLU A 523 -26.30 -34.00 74.23
CA GLU A 523 -25.31 -35.04 73.91
C GLU A 523 -25.15 -35.34 72.41
N ARG A 524 -25.86 -34.60 71.53
CA ARG A 524 -25.83 -34.78 70.07
C ARG A 524 -25.50 -33.48 69.35
N LEU A 525 -25.06 -33.60 68.09
CA LEU A 525 -24.93 -32.46 67.20
C LEU A 525 -26.24 -32.21 66.44
N ALA A 526 -26.59 -30.95 66.24
CA ALA A 526 -27.77 -30.52 65.49
C ALA A 526 -27.41 -29.47 64.45
N PHE A 527 -28.08 -29.53 63.31
CA PHE A 527 -28.10 -28.45 62.34
C PHE A 527 -28.85 -27.25 62.93
N ALA A 528 -28.20 -26.10 62.99
CA ALA A 528 -28.75 -24.82 63.37
C ALA A 528 -28.66 -23.84 62.21
N LEU A 529 -29.73 -23.10 61.96
CA LEU A 529 -29.68 -21.98 61.03
C LEU A 529 -29.43 -20.70 61.81
N THR A 530 -28.29 -20.05 61.59
CA THR A 530 -27.90 -18.82 62.29
C THR A 530 -28.98 -17.75 62.13
N GLY A 531 -29.22 -16.97 63.19
CA GLY A 531 -30.26 -15.95 63.17
C GLY A 531 -31.70 -16.46 63.27
N THR A 532 -31.90 -17.77 63.46
CA THR A 532 -33.21 -18.38 63.75
C THR A 532 -33.13 -19.34 64.95
N ASP A 533 -34.30 -19.68 65.50
CA ASP A 533 -34.44 -20.71 66.52
C ASP A 533 -34.48 -22.15 65.95
N TYR A 534 -34.27 -22.31 64.64
CA TYR A 534 -34.31 -23.62 63.99
C TYR A 534 -33.16 -24.51 64.45
N ARG A 535 -33.49 -25.70 64.94
CA ARG A 535 -32.55 -26.76 65.34
C ARG A 535 -33.07 -28.12 64.88
N ALA A 536 -32.23 -28.90 64.20
CA ALA A 536 -32.55 -30.25 63.74
C ALA A 536 -31.41 -31.23 64.08
N PRO A 537 -31.60 -32.16 65.04
CA PRO A 537 -30.58 -33.15 65.40
C PRO A 537 -30.12 -33.98 64.20
N VAL A 538 -28.82 -34.29 64.11
CA VAL A 538 -28.32 -35.25 63.13
C VAL A 538 -28.69 -36.66 63.59
N THR A 539 -29.36 -37.43 62.75
CA THR A 539 -29.86 -38.77 63.09
C THR A 539 -29.22 -39.91 62.29
N ASP A 540 -28.24 -39.58 61.44
CA ASP A 540 -27.57 -40.58 60.60
C ASP A 540 -26.70 -41.53 61.46
N PRO A 541 -26.90 -42.86 61.39
CA PRO A 541 -26.15 -43.82 62.20
C PRO A 541 -24.64 -43.85 61.92
N ALA A 542 -24.21 -43.55 60.68
CA ALA A 542 -22.79 -43.51 60.34
C ALA A 542 -22.13 -42.25 60.93
N PHE A 543 -22.85 -41.12 60.97
CA PHE A 543 -22.39 -39.93 61.68
C PHE A 543 -22.36 -40.14 63.20
N GLU A 544 -23.37 -40.80 63.79
CA GLU A 544 -23.38 -41.10 65.24
C GLU A 544 -22.18 -41.99 65.65
N ALA A 545 -21.72 -42.89 64.77
CA ALA A 545 -20.52 -43.69 65.03
C ALA A 545 -19.23 -42.85 65.18
N THR A 546 -19.23 -41.59 64.70
CA THR A 546 -18.12 -40.64 64.85
C THR A 546 -18.15 -39.85 66.17
N ARG A 547 -19.11 -40.13 67.06
CA ARG A 547 -19.27 -39.46 68.37
C ARG A 547 -17.98 -39.31 69.20
N PRO A 548 -17.05 -40.28 69.24
CA PRO A 548 -15.77 -40.11 69.94
C PRO A 548 -14.94 -38.90 69.48
N TYR A 549 -15.16 -38.42 68.25
CA TYR A 549 -14.39 -37.35 67.61
C TYR A 549 -15.14 -36.00 67.59
N TRP A 550 -16.37 -35.91 68.11
CA TRP A 550 -17.16 -34.67 68.02
C TRP A 550 -16.58 -33.49 68.79
N GLU A 551 -15.83 -33.77 69.86
CA GLU A 551 -15.12 -32.77 70.66
C GLU A 551 -13.70 -32.50 70.12
N GLN A 552 -13.30 -33.16 69.03
CA GLN A 552 -12.00 -32.97 68.40
C GLN A 552 -12.05 -31.75 67.47
N LEU A 553 -11.41 -30.66 67.90
CA LEU A 553 -11.39 -29.40 67.16
C LEU A 553 -10.38 -29.38 66.01
N LEU A 554 -9.31 -30.19 66.10
CA LEU A 554 -8.23 -30.26 65.12
C LEU A 554 -7.88 -31.71 64.81
N PRO A 555 -7.52 -32.06 63.55
CA PRO A 555 -7.05 -33.41 63.21
C PRO A 555 -5.81 -33.85 64.00
N SER A 556 -4.97 -32.89 64.36
CA SER A 556 -3.66 -33.06 65.01
C SER A 556 -3.71 -33.10 66.54
N GLU A 557 -4.87 -32.91 67.17
CA GLU A 557 -5.00 -32.82 68.62
C GLU A 557 -6.19 -33.62 69.15
N SER A 558 -5.99 -34.34 70.25
CA SER A 558 -7.08 -34.95 71.01
C SER A 558 -6.78 -34.87 72.50
N ALA A 559 -7.74 -35.27 73.35
CA ALA A 559 -7.50 -35.37 74.79
C ALA A 559 -6.33 -36.31 75.17
N ALA A 560 -5.92 -37.20 74.26
CA ALA A 560 -4.84 -38.16 74.47
C ALA A 560 -3.57 -37.88 73.66
N VAL A 561 -3.60 -36.94 72.70
CA VAL A 561 -2.48 -36.70 71.77
C VAL A 561 -2.29 -35.20 71.59
N TYR A 562 -1.11 -34.73 71.95
CA TYR A 562 -0.71 -33.33 71.74
C TYR A 562 -0.26 -33.08 70.30
N ARG A 563 -0.46 -31.86 69.79
CA ARG A 563 -0.08 -31.45 68.42
C ARG A 563 1.39 -31.71 68.08
N GLY A 564 2.31 -31.38 68.99
CA GLY A 564 3.74 -31.63 68.79
C GLY A 564 4.07 -33.13 68.70
N GLU A 565 3.38 -33.97 69.49
CA GLU A 565 3.54 -35.42 69.44
C GLU A 565 2.99 -36.01 68.14
N HIS A 566 1.84 -35.50 67.67
CA HIS A 566 1.27 -35.89 66.39
C HIS A 566 2.22 -35.56 65.23
N LEU A 567 2.75 -34.33 65.19
CA LEU A 567 3.71 -33.90 64.17
C LEU A 567 4.98 -34.75 64.19
N ALA A 568 5.52 -35.04 65.38
CA ALA A 568 6.69 -35.92 65.54
C ALA A 568 6.40 -37.34 65.05
N ALA A 569 5.26 -37.93 65.45
CA ALA A 569 4.87 -39.28 65.05
C ALA A 569 4.63 -39.38 63.54
N ARG A 570 3.96 -38.39 62.94
CA ARG A 570 3.70 -38.31 61.51
C ARG A 570 5.00 -38.25 60.71
N LEU A 571 5.92 -37.36 61.10
CA LEU A 571 7.23 -37.25 60.44
C LEU A 571 8.06 -38.53 60.59
N LEU A 572 8.02 -39.17 61.76
CA LEU A 572 8.71 -40.43 61.99
C LEU A 572 8.18 -41.56 61.10
N ALA A 573 6.86 -41.61 60.89
CA ALA A 573 6.21 -42.59 60.02
C ALA A 573 6.45 -42.31 58.52
N GLU A 574 6.35 -41.06 58.08
CA GLU A 574 6.49 -40.67 56.67
C GLU A 574 7.94 -40.71 56.19
N GLN A 575 8.89 -40.23 57.00
CA GLN A 575 10.29 -40.09 56.60
C GLN A 575 11.15 -41.28 57.04
N GLY A 576 10.71 -42.03 58.06
CA GLY A 576 11.45 -43.13 58.65
C GLY A 576 12.57 -42.69 59.58
N ALA A 577 12.79 -43.45 60.65
CA ALA A 577 13.78 -43.13 61.69
C ALA A 577 15.22 -43.05 61.15
N GLU A 578 15.60 -43.90 60.20
CA GLU A 578 16.98 -43.92 59.66
C GLU A 578 17.31 -42.65 58.86
N ARG A 579 16.35 -42.15 58.06
CA ARG A 579 16.51 -40.90 57.30
C ARG A 579 16.58 -39.70 58.24
N LEU A 580 15.68 -39.65 59.22
CA LEU A 580 15.64 -38.54 60.18
C LEU A 580 16.88 -38.52 61.07
N ALA A 581 17.43 -39.68 61.46
CA ALA A 581 18.66 -39.77 62.23
C ALA A 581 19.92 -39.36 61.44
N ALA A 582 19.86 -39.35 60.10
CA ALA A 582 20.95 -38.92 59.24
C ALA A 582 21.00 -37.39 59.05
N LEU A 583 19.94 -36.66 59.43
CA LEU A 583 19.89 -35.21 59.35
C LEU A 583 20.70 -34.58 60.49
N THR A 584 21.31 -33.43 60.21
CA THR A 584 21.86 -32.56 61.26
C THR A 584 20.73 -31.93 62.08
N ASP A 585 21.06 -31.43 63.28
CA ASP A 585 20.06 -30.79 64.16
C ASP A 585 19.35 -29.60 63.51
N ASP A 586 20.08 -28.84 62.69
CA ASP A 586 19.52 -27.68 61.96
C ASP A 586 18.59 -28.13 60.82
N GLU A 587 18.98 -29.18 60.07
CA GLU A 587 18.15 -29.76 59.01
C GLU A 587 16.87 -30.40 59.56
N LEU A 588 16.96 -31.07 60.72
CA LEU A 588 15.78 -31.64 61.39
C LEU A 588 14.82 -30.53 61.84
N THR A 589 15.35 -29.47 62.45
CA THR A 589 14.54 -28.33 62.90
C THR A 589 13.88 -27.62 61.71
N GLN A 590 14.60 -27.45 60.60
CA GLN A 590 14.06 -26.86 59.37
C GLN A 590 12.94 -27.73 58.79
N LEU A 591 13.15 -29.04 58.66
CA LEU A 591 12.16 -29.98 58.12
C LEU A 591 10.86 -29.97 58.95
N VAL A 592 10.98 -29.98 60.28
CA VAL A 592 9.82 -29.91 61.18
C VAL A 592 9.07 -28.59 61.01
N GLY A 593 9.81 -27.47 60.91
CA GLY A 593 9.22 -26.15 60.70
C GLY A 593 8.50 -25.99 59.36
N GLU A 594 9.08 -26.52 58.27
CA GLU A 594 8.45 -26.56 56.95
C GLU A 594 7.19 -27.44 56.97
N SER A 595 7.27 -28.63 57.58
CA SER A 595 6.14 -29.57 57.65
C SER A 595 4.97 -29.02 58.49
N ALA A 596 5.26 -28.25 59.54
CA ALA A 596 4.25 -27.55 60.33
C ALA A 596 3.61 -26.38 59.56
N ALA A 597 4.37 -25.70 58.69
CA ALA A 597 3.87 -24.59 57.88
C ALA A 597 3.01 -25.07 56.70
N GLU A 598 3.33 -26.22 56.11
CA GLU A 598 2.55 -26.84 55.03
C GLU A 598 1.18 -27.35 55.53
N ALA A 599 1.13 -27.87 56.75
CA ALA A 599 -0.08 -28.38 57.40
C ALA A 599 -0.91 -27.25 58.06
N TYR A 600 -1.34 -26.27 57.25
CA TYR A 600 -2.00 -25.05 57.73
C TYR A 600 -3.37 -25.31 58.41
N ASP A 601 -4.00 -26.45 58.13
CA ASP A 601 -5.28 -26.89 58.69
C ASP A 601 -5.15 -27.71 59.99
N GLU A 602 -3.93 -28.09 60.36
CA GLU A 602 -3.63 -28.82 61.60
C GLU A 602 -3.31 -27.89 62.79
N GLY A 603 -3.41 -26.57 62.61
CA GLY A 603 -3.40 -25.60 63.71
C GLY A 603 -2.05 -25.45 64.43
N TYR A 604 -0.92 -25.70 63.79
CA TYR A 604 0.40 -25.54 64.43
C TYR A 604 0.74 -24.07 64.72
N THR A 605 1.20 -23.83 65.96
CA THR A 605 1.85 -22.58 66.37
C THR A 605 3.36 -22.74 66.26
N ARG A 606 3.97 -21.92 65.39
CA ARG A 606 5.42 -21.84 65.17
C ARG A 606 6.15 -21.35 66.43
N GLY A 607 7.31 -21.94 66.72
CA GLY A 607 8.08 -21.73 67.95
C GLY A 607 7.51 -22.44 69.18
N VAL A 608 6.55 -23.36 69.00
CA VAL A 608 5.95 -24.14 70.09
C VAL A 608 5.87 -25.60 69.66
N HIS A 609 5.02 -25.89 68.68
CA HIS A 609 4.75 -27.28 68.29
C HIS A 609 5.88 -27.89 67.45
N ASP A 610 6.55 -27.07 66.64
CA ASP A 610 7.75 -27.42 65.89
C ASP A 610 8.95 -27.65 66.82
N GLU A 611 9.13 -26.80 67.84
CA GLU A 611 10.17 -27.00 68.86
C GLU A 611 9.92 -28.28 69.68
N ASP A 612 8.69 -28.49 70.15
CA ASP A 612 8.30 -29.68 70.91
C ASP A 612 8.40 -30.96 70.06
N ALA A 613 7.92 -30.93 68.81
CA ALA A 613 8.05 -32.06 67.89
C ALA A 613 9.52 -32.39 67.61
N THR A 614 10.37 -31.36 67.44
CA THR A 614 11.82 -31.56 67.27
C THR A 614 12.45 -32.17 68.51
N ALA A 615 12.07 -31.72 69.72
CA ALA A 615 12.56 -32.28 70.97
C ALA A 615 12.15 -33.75 71.15
N ILE A 616 10.89 -34.08 70.83
CA ILE A 616 10.36 -35.46 70.85
C ILE A 616 11.12 -36.32 69.84
N LEU A 617 11.27 -35.86 68.60
CA LEU A 617 12.00 -36.58 67.55
C LEU A 617 13.45 -36.85 67.97
N ARG A 618 14.18 -35.87 68.51
CA ARG A 618 15.55 -36.08 69.00
C ARG A 618 15.63 -37.20 70.04
N ALA A 619 14.69 -37.21 71.00
CA ALA A 619 14.64 -38.25 72.01
C ALA A 619 14.32 -39.63 71.41
N LEU A 620 13.34 -39.69 70.50
CA LEU A 620 12.93 -40.92 69.83
C LEU A 620 14.03 -41.48 68.93
N LEU A 621 14.71 -40.64 68.15
CA LEU A 621 15.80 -41.06 67.24
C LEU A 621 17.01 -41.59 68.03
N ARG A 622 17.35 -40.95 69.17
CA ARG A 622 18.37 -41.48 70.09
C ARG A 622 17.98 -42.85 70.63
N LEU A 623 16.76 -42.99 71.13
CA LEU A 623 16.25 -44.27 71.62
C LEU A 623 16.21 -45.33 70.51
N TYR A 624 15.85 -44.94 69.29
CA TYR A 624 15.81 -45.83 68.13
C TYR A 624 17.21 -46.35 67.77
N ALA A 625 18.23 -45.51 67.85
CA ALA A 625 19.63 -45.90 67.64
C ALA A 625 20.16 -46.83 68.74
N GLU A 626 19.81 -46.55 70.01
CA GLU A 626 20.29 -47.32 71.17
C GLU A 626 19.53 -48.63 71.40
N ALA A 627 18.26 -48.72 70.97
CA ALA A 627 17.41 -49.87 71.23
C ALA A 627 17.91 -51.17 70.55
N GLY A 628 18.79 -51.08 69.55
CA GLY A 628 19.26 -52.25 68.82
C GLY A 628 18.07 -53.07 68.28
N LEU A 629 18.01 -54.36 68.58
CA LEU A 629 16.87 -55.19 68.15
C LEU A 629 15.56 -54.84 68.86
N LEU A 630 15.57 -54.18 70.03
CA LEU A 630 14.36 -53.83 70.79
C LEU A 630 13.45 -52.83 70.05
N ARG A 631 13.96 -52.17 69.00
CA ARG A 631 13.15 -51.33 68.10
C ARG A 631 12.10 -52.11 67.30
N HIS A 632 12.26 -53.43 67.20
CA HIS A 632 11.30 -54.31 66.53
C HIS A 632 10.33 -54.93 67.56
N GLU A 633 9.07 -55.04 67.15
CA GLU A 633 7.98 -55.60 67.95
C GLU A 633 8.37 -56.97 68.55
N PRO A 634 7.94 -57.29 69.79
CA PRO A 634 8.25 -58.57 70.43
C PRO A 634 7.85 -59.78 69.57
N ALA A 635 6.72 -59.69 68.86
CA ALA A 635 6.25 -60.75 67.96
C ALA A 635 7.21 -61.01 66.79
N ALA A 636 7.69 -59.95 66.14
CA ALA A 636 8.64 -60.05 65.01
C ALA A 636 9.96 -60.69 65.45
N ARG A 637 10.48 -60.26 66.61
CA ARG A 637 11.71 -60.85 67.17
C ARG A 637 11.54 -62.32 67.55
N ALA A 638 10.41 -62.68 68.14
CA ALA A 638 10.10 -64.07 68.48
C ALA A 638 10.01 -64.93 67.21
N ALA A 639 9.32 -64.45 66.17
CA ALA A 639 9.21 -65.14 64.89
C ALA A 639 10.59 -65.36 64.25
N ALA A 640 11.45 -64.33 64.22
CA ALA A 640 12.80 -64.44 63.67
C ALA A 640 13.65 -65.47 64.44
N GLN A 641 13.60 -65.50 65.77
CA GLN A 641 14.33 -66.47 66.60
C GLN A 641 13.82 -67.90 66.41
N LEU A 642 12.49 -68.08 66.36
CA LEU A 642 11.87 -69.39 66.12
C LEU A 642 12.21 -69.92 64.72
N PHE A 643 12.14 -69.07 63.70
CA PHE A 643 12.56 -69.42 62.36
C PHE A 643 14.03 -69.81 62.30
N TRP A 644 14.92 -69.02 62.91
CA TRP A 644 16.35 -69.33 62.95
C TRP A 644 16.66 -70.66 63.67
N ALA A 645 15.92 -70.96 64.73
CA ALA A 645 16.11 -72.18 65.51
C ALA A 645 15.53 -73.44 64.85
N TYR A 646 14.34 -73.34 64.24
CA TYR A 646 13.54 -74.50 63.82
C TYR A 646 13.20 -74.53 62.32
N GLY A 647 13.23 -73.38 61.65
CA GLY A 647 12.94 -73.24 60.22
C GLY A 647 14.17 -73.32 59.30
N THR A 648 15.37 -73.47 59.87
CA THR A 648 16.63 -73.54 59.10
C THR A 648 17.46 -74.77 59.45
N ASP A 649 18.24 -75.26 58.48
CA ASP A 649 19.27 -76.27 58.70
C ASP A 649 20.67 -75.65 58.78
N GLU A 650 21.68 -76.45 59.14
CA GLU A 650 23.05 -75.96 59.35
C GLU A 650 23.71 -75.42 58.06
N ALA A 651 23.36 -75.99 56.91
CA ALA A 651 23.88 -75.56 55.63
C ALA A 651 23.33 -74.18 55.24
N LEU A 652 22.04 -73.96 55.45
CA LEU A 652 21.35 -72.71 55.20
C LEU A 652 21.84 -71.61 56.14
N ARG A 653 21.95 -71.89 57.45
CA ARG A 653 22.53 -70.95 58.43
C ARG A 653 23.94 -70.53 58.04
N THR A 654 24.80 -71.49 57.69
CA THR A 654 26.19 -71.19 57.27
C THR A 654 26.24 -70.31 56.03
N SER A 655 25.40 -70.61 55.03
CA SER A 655 25.30 -69.85 53.78
C SER A 655 24.83 -68.41 54.04
N TRP A 656 23.72 -68.27 54.77
CA TRP A 656 23.13 -66.96 55.08
C TRP A 656 24.01 -66.11 55.99
N THR A 657 24.63 -66.67 57.02
CA THR A 657 25.59 -65.92 57.85
C THR A 657 26.76 -65.43 57.00
N ARG A 658 27.31 -66.25 56.10
CA ARG A 658 28.40 -65.84 55.21
C ARG A 658 27.98 -64.73 54.25
N ARG A 659 26.80 -64.83 53.65
CA ARG A 659 26.23 -63.80 52.76
C ARG A 659 26.01 -62.50 53.54
N ALA A 660 25.37 -62.55 54.70
CA ALA A 660 25.11 -61.39 55.55
C ALA A 660 26.39 -60.70 55.99
N VAL A 661 27.41 -61.43 56.47
CA VAL A 661 28.71 -60.85 56.87
C VAL A 661 29.44 -60.24 55.68
N SER A 662 29.40 -60.88 54.51
CA SER A 662 30.05 -60.36 53.30
C SER A 662 29.36 -59.09 52.80
N LEU A 663 28.03 -59.06 52.82
CA LEU A 663 27.25 -57.89 52.45
C LEU A 663 27.38 -56.74 53.45
N ALA A 664 27.49 -57.03 54.75
CA ALA A 664 27.77 -56.02 55.77
C ALA A 664 29.14 -55.36 55.52
N ARG A 665 30.19 -56.16 55.26
CA ARG A 665 31.52 -55.63 54.90
C ARG A 665 31.51 -54.83 53.61
N ALA A 666 30.78 -55.32 52.59
CA ALA A 666 30.62 -54.59 51.34
C ALA A 666 29.93 -53.24 51.57
N ARG A 667 28.89 -53.20 52.42
CA ARG A 667 28.22 -51.96 52.79
C ARG A 667 29.14 -50.99 53.51
N ASP A 668 29.90 -51.47 54.48
CA ASP A 668 30.81 -50.63 55.27
C ASP A 668 31.97 -50.07 54.42
N THR A 669 32.33 -50.76 53.32
CA THR A 669 33.43 -50.34 52.42
C THR A 669 32.95 -49.49 51.25
N PHE A 670 31.78 -49.78 50.69
CA PHE A 670 31.32 -49.21 49.41
C PHE A 670 30.00 -48.42 49.50
N GLY A 671 29.39 -48.32 50.68
CA GLY A 671 28.06 -47.70 50.84
C GLY A 671 26.92 -48.66 50.54
N LEU A 672 25.71 -48.15 50.28
CA LEU A 672 24.49 -48.96 50.07
C LEU A 672 24.72 -50.13 49.10
N ALA A 673 24.47 -51.36 49.57
CA ALA A 673 24.59 -52.58 48.78
C ALA A 673 23.18 -53.11 48.46
N PRO A 674 22.64 -52.94 47.23
CA PRO A 674 21.29 -53.38 46.86
C PRO A 674 21.03 -54.87 47.10
N ALA A 675 22.08 -55.69 47.08
CA ALA A 675 22.02 -57.10 47.42
C ALA A 675 21.62 -57.41 48.87
N ILE A 676 21.68 -56.42 49.78
CA ILE A 676 21.14 -56.54 51.15
C ILE A 676 19.63 -56.63 51.11
N ALA A 677 18.95 -55.79 50.32
CA ALA A 677 17.50 -55.82 50.17
C ALA A 677 17.03 -57.17 49.61
N VAL A 678 17.74 -57.70 48.61
CA VAL A 678 17.47 -59.04 48.05
C VAL A 678 17.60 -60.14 49.11
N LEU A 679 18.60 -60.07 49.99
CA LEU A 679 18.74 -61.02 51.09
C LEU A 679 17.65 -60.85 52.15
N GLN A 680 17.23 -59.61 52.44
CA GLN A 680 16.12 -59.33 53.34
C GLN A 680 14.80 -59.89 52.80
N GLU A 681 14.50 -59.71 51.51
CA GLU A 681 13.33 -60.29 50.84
C GLU A 681 13.34 -61.82 50.84
N GLU A 682 14.50 -62.43 50.61
CA GLU A 682 14.66 -63.89 50.70
C GLU A 682 14.36 -64.39 52.12
N TRP A 683 14.87 -63.71 53.15
CA TRP A 683 14.61 -64.06 54.55
C TRP A 683 13.16 -63.82 54.94
N ALA A 684 12.58 -62.69 54.54
CA ALA A 684 11.18 -62.37 54.72
C ALA A 684 10.24 -63.44 54.18
N SER A 685 10.47 -63.85 52.93
CA SER A 685 9.71 -64.90 52.27
C SER A 685 9.83 -66.24 53.01
N ALA A 686 11.03 -66.60 53.45
CA ALA A 686 11.27 -67.83 54.18
C ALA A 686 10.64 -67.83 55.59
N ILE A 687 10.74 -66.71 56.31
CA ILE A 687 10.14 -66.52 57.64
C ILE A 687 8.60 -66.55 57.53
N GLY A 688 8.02 -65.82 56.57
CA GLY A 688 6.58 -65.80 56.32
C GLY A 688 6.02 -67.16 55.88
N GLY A 689 6.81 -67.95 55.14
CA GLY A 689 6.47 -69.32 54.76
C GLY A 689 6.54 -70.32 55.92
N PHE A 690 7.41 -70.09 56.91
CA PHE A 690 7.57 -70.94 58.09
C PHE A 690 6.47 -70.71 59.12
N GLY A 691 6.14 -69.45 59.39
CA GLY A 691 5.07 -69.06 60.29
C GLY A 691 3.79 -68.82 59.53
N GLY A 692 3.05 -69.88 59.18
CA GLY A 692 1.68 -69.75 58.67
C GLY A 692 0.79 -68.97 59.64
N GLY A 693 0.74 -67.65 59.48
CA GLY A 693 -0.09 -66.71 60.25
C GLY A 693 0.63 -65.74 61.21
N ALA A 694 1.79 -65.16 60.87
CA ALA A 694 2.31 -63.96 61.57
C ALA A 694 2.13 -62.67 60.72
N PRO A 695 1.78 -61.52 61.32
CA PRO A 695 1.49 -60.29 60.58
C PRO A 695 2.72 -59.72 59.85
N ALA A 696 2.46 -59.03 58.74
CA ALA A 696 3.43 -58.60 57.72
C ALA A 696 4.51 -57.60 58.21
N ASP A 697 4.44 -57.08 59.43
CA ASP A 697 5.37 -56.05 59.95
C ASP A 697 6.68 -56.64 60.51
N ALA A 698 7.08 -57.83 60.09
CA ALA A 698 8.30 -58.52 60.51
C ALA A 698 9.35 -58.69 59.39
N VAL A 699 9.33 -57.81 58.39
CA VAL A 699 10.31 -57.76 57.29
C VAL A 699 11.08 -56.46 57.30
#